data_AF-A0A955XIR0-F1
#
_entry.id   AF-A0A955XIR0-F1
#
_cell.length_a   1.000
_cell.length_b   1.000
_cell.length_c   1.000
_cell.angle_alpha   90.00
_cell.angle_beta   90.00
_cell.angle_gamma   90.00
#
_symmetry.space_group_name_H-M   'P 1'
#
loop_
_entity.id
_entity.type
_entity.pdbx_description
1 polymer ?
#
loop_
_entity_poly.entity_id
_entity_poly.type
_entity_poly.pdbx_seq_one_letter_code
_entity_poly.pdbx_strand_id
1 'polypeptide(L)'
;LPDGLRPDHLRLFWQPDRYPGTAEPPLVNPVIDLRAGTVTFDTPGLGAFQLGYPPDAGQPIQRRLTWRTITGISMGAGAAMYLGTRYADQFDYIAPLGGPTDWPYLMRYIRGRLLGGFCTADSPEGVGSWCGLPAPTEPYEHDSTYLDWFFADNGGRFDREEYVQIFQDLAYAYGNPFLYNDQSPYRPPGMPRDELLRPKAERCAAECRGDNCPAPATFTIATGFYDDEYNPDGALPVIGYCDGEDGEPLGVFDDAVPHRDPVEVLLAVDVNGNGRRDANEPVLRNAFEPYADVGCDGVPSSLEDGYDPITAPDPAGDDYDWYRNPRGTEGNWLFDGADRCGAGITEPYEDVGLDGVPDTPQLADGGYDFGEGNGRFDLNPNFARFLERSGGLIFQDLPAADRERLRVWADGGIRDIFNFATATNHLMGRLQGAGQNVRVYDRFPSILPTDDEVFVPALATPDPFGQLGQSVFVRYGDPEADALAIDMGDGAHVGTVPQAINRFITMFDWVHNRWPEGDHAPVPPPFEREDTVVFFHSERLGKTYRYGLSLPPGYGRAENADVRYPVVLLLHGYGQGPEDLPVAGTLLAGFMANGNWQKSILVYPEGFCGDSDAYQCNDGVDNDGDGLVDAGNDRLRRRACEDDGDCNGDYTCRENHMGLGRFCCPPDWTHCGPPEQEVCGNRQSGRSESGEPVTLCSDGVDNDLDGRTDLDDQGCMGRPEQDTEADCKQGSFYTTHVAGRDGEAGGPDFEGAMLDLLEHLDAHYRTRRPETVTIRR
;
A
#
# COMPACT_ATOMS: atom_id res chain seq x y z
N LEU A 1 -18.23 -34.31 17.55
CA LEU A 1 -18.29 -32.90 17.11
C LEU A 1 -19.72 -32.63 16.64
N PRO A 2 -20.26 -31.41 16.78
CA PRO A 2 -21.57 -31.05 16.26
C PRO A 2 -21.67 -31.36 14.75
N ASP A 3 -22.87 -31.71 14.29
CA ASP A 3 -23.12 -31.88 12.86
C ASP A 3 -22.86 -30.55 12.13
N GLY A 4 -22.01 -30.59 11.10
CA GLY A 4 -21.65 -29.41 10.32
C GLY A 4 -20.48 -28.59 10.87
N LEU A 5 -19.84 -29.01 11.98
CA LEU A 5 -18.57 -28.41 12.41
C LEU A 5 -17.51 -28.60 11.32
N ARG A 6 -16.84 -27.51 10.96
CA ARG A 6 -15.72 -27.47 10.01
C ARG A 6 -14.45 -26.97 10.69
N PRO A 7 -13.26 -27.24 10.13
CA PRO A 7 -12.01 -26.77 10.73
C PRO A 7 -12.03 -25.28 11.04
N ASP A 8 -12.52 -24.44 10.13
CA ASP A 8 -12.61 -22.96 10.24
C ASP A 8 -13.47 -22.44 11.38
N HIS A 9 -14.14 -23.32 12.14
CA HIS A 9 -14.87 -22.93 13.36
C HIS A 9 -14.04 -23.08 14.63
N LEU A 10 -12.91 -23.80 14.58
CA LEU A 10 -12.03 -23.96 15.73
C LEU A 10 -11.32 -22.65 16.05
N ARG A 11 -11.29 -22.33 17.35
CA ARG A 11 -10.58 -21.22 17.98
C ARG A 11 -9.62 -21.76 19.03
N LEU A 12 -8.47 -21.12 19.19
CA LEU A 12 -7.46 -21.46 20.18
C LEU A 12 -7.51 -20.46 21.32
N PHE A 13 -7.62 -20.97 22.54
CA PHE A 13 -7.43 -20.21 23.77
C PHE A 13 -6.13 -20.66 24.42
N TRP A 14 -5.28 -19.71 24.77
CA TRP A 14 -3.97 -19.94 25.34
C TRP A 14 -3.83 -19.18 26.65
N GLN A 15 -3.50 -19.89 27.72
CA GLN A 15 -3.01 -19.30 28.96
C GLN A 15 -1.49 -19.51 29.02
N PRO A 16 -0.68 -18.47 28.72
CA PRO A 16 0.77 -18.56 28.75
C PRO A 16 1.29 -18.79 30.17
N ASP A 17 2.44 -19.45 30.30
CA ASP A 17 3.06 -19.71 31.62
C ASP A 17 3.58 -18.43 32.32
N ARG A 18 3.87 -17.37 31.55
CA ARG A 18 4.58 -16.17 32.02
C ARG A 18 3.76 -14.87 31.97
N TYR A 19 2.53 -14.93 31.44
CA TYR A 19 1.69 -13.76 31.22
C TYR A 19 0.34 -13.98 31.92
N PRO A 20 -0.24 -12.94 32.53
CA PRO A 20 -1.56 -13.04 33.12
C PRO A 20 -2.64 -13.24 32.03
N GLY A 21 -3.78 -13.80 32.45
CA GLY A 21 -4.96 -13.89 31.58
C GLY A 21 -4.98 -15.07 30.61
N THR A 22 -5.92 -15.01 29.67
CA THR A 22 -6.12 -16.00 28.61
C THR A 22 -6.24 -15.26 27.29
N ALA A 23 -5.32 -15.54 26.37
CA ALA A 23 -5.30 -15.02 25.02
C ALA A 23 -6.15 -15.89 24.09
N GLU A 24 -6.65 -15.28 23.01
CA GLU A 24 -7.20 -15.98 21.85
C GLU A 24 -6.32 -15.67 20.63
N PRO A 25 -5.12 -16.27 20.52
CA PRO A 25 -4.18 -15.93 19.46
C PRO A 25 -4.65 -16.47 18.09
N PRO A 26 -4.14 -15.91 16.98
CA PRO A 26 -4.26 -16.53 15.67
C PRO A 26 -3.72 -17.97 15.67
N LEU A 27 -4.29 -18.85 14.84
CA LEU A 27 -3.81 -20.22 14.72
C LEU A 27 -2.74 -20.32 13.61
N VAL A 28 -1.50 -20.67 13.97
CA VAL A 28 -0.35 -20.71 13.06
C VAL A 28 -0.06 -22.13 12.55
N ASN A 29 0.15 -22.28 11.24
CA ASN A 29 0.36 -23.54 10.53
C ASN A 29 -0.57 -24.69 10.95
N PRO A 30 -1.89 -24.47 11.03
CA PRO A 30 -2.77 -25.49 11.55
C PRO A 30 -2.95 -26.67 10.60
N VAL A 31 -2.75 -27.88 11.13
CA VAL A 31 -3.21 -29.12 10.50
C VAL A 31 -4.33 -29.71 11.37
N ILE A 32 -5.54 -29.71 10.83
CA ILE A 32 -6.75 -30.10 11.55
C ILE A 32 -7.36 -31.33 10.88
N ASP A 33 -7.38 -32.45 11.60
CA ASP A 33 -8.15 -33.63 11.24
C ASP A 33 -9.26 -33.86 12.26
N LEU A 34 -10.45 -33.35 11.94
CA LEU A 34 -11.64 -33.51 12.78
C LEU A 34 -12.11 -34.96 12.90
N ARG A 35 -11.73 -35.85 11.97
CA ARG A 35 -12.09 -37.29 12.03
C ARG A 35 -11.15 -38.03 12.97
N ALA A 36 -9.85 -37.74 12.91
CA ALA A 36 -8.86 -38.27 13.84
C ALA A 36 -8.93 -37.60 15.21
N GLY A 37 -9.55 -36.41 15.31
CA GLY A 37 -9.60 -35.62 16.54
C GLY A 37 -8.25 -34.98 16.89
N THR A 38 -7.43 -34.68 15.88
CA THR A 38 -6.09 -34.13 16.05
C THR A 38 -6.01 -32.72 15.48
N VAL A 39 -5.33 -31.85 16.22
CA VAL A 39 -4.97 -30.49 15.78
C VAL A 39 -3.50 -30.29 16.12
N THR A 40 -2.71 -29.91 15.13
CA THR A 40 -1.33 -29.43 15.32
C THR A 40 -1.28 -27.97 14.89
N PHE A 41 -0.46 -27.18 15.57
CA PHE A 41 -0.25 -25.77 15.31
C PHE A 41 1.10 -25.35 15.89
N ASP A 42 1.63 -24.24 15.41
CA ASP A 42 2.86 -23.64 15.92
C ASP A 42 2.54 -22.55 16.95
N THR A 43 3.42 -22.40 17.95
CA THR A 43 3.26 -21.40 19.02
C THR A 43 4.62 -20.89 19.47
N PRO A 44 4.78 -19.58 19.74
CA PRO A 44 6.04 -19.00 20.23
C PRO A 44 6.31 -19.36 21.70
N GLY A 45 5.33 -19.87 22.45
CA GLY A 45 5.45 -20.11 23.87
C GLY A 45 4.72 -21.34 24.38
N LEU A 46 5.08 -21.74 25.61
CA LEU A 46 4.45 -22.81 26.38
C LEU A 46 3.25 -22.26 27.17
N GLY A 47 2.34 -23.17 27.54
CA GLY A 47 1.20 -22.85 28.39
C GLY A 47 0.09 -23.90 28.32
N ALA A 48 -1.06 -23.56 28.87
CA ALA A 48 -2.28 -24.35 28.74
C ALA A 48 -3.05 -23.92 27.48
N PHE A 49 -3.40 -24.89 26.64
CA PHE A 49 -4.15 -24.66 25.40
C PHE A 49 -5.53 -25.31 25.47
N GLN A 50 -6.54 -24.59 25.04
CA GLN A 50 -7.90 -25.08 24.93
C GLN A 50 -8.48 -24.74 23.55
N LEU A 51 -9.06 -25.72 22.87
CA LEU A 51 -9.81 -25.50 21.64
C LEU A 51 -11.28 -25.26 21.97
N GLY A 52 -11.87 -24.26 21.30
CA GLY A 52 -13.30 -23.96 21.35
C GLY A 52 -13.88 -23.76 19.96
N TYR A 53 -15.20 -23.65 19.89
CA TYR A 53 -15.94 -23.30 18.68
C TYR A 53 -17.23 -22.57 19.05
N PRO A 54 -17.78 -21.70 18.18
CA PRO A 54 -19.06 -21.04 18.43
C PRO A 54 -20.21 -22.04 18.67
N PRO A 55 -21.15 -21.77 19.58
CA PRO A 55 -22.24 -22.72 19.89
C PRO A 55 -23.16 -23.01 18.70
N ASP A 56 -23.19 -22.11 17.71
CA ASP A 56 -23.95 -22.21 16.46
C ASP A 56 -23.09 -22.59 15.25
N ALA A 57 -21.86 -23.06 15.47
CA ALA A 57 -20.96 -23.53 14.42
C ALA A 57 -21.63 -24.60 13.53
N GLY A 58 -21.58 -24.41 12.21
CA GLY A 58 -22.20 -25.32 11.24
C GLY A 58 -23.72 -25.18 11.08
N GLN A 59 -24.38 -24.32 11.86
CA GLN A 59 -25.80 -24.03 11.71
C GLN A 59 -26.06 -23.14 10.47
N PRO A 60 -27.22 -23.25 9.81
CA PRO A 60 -27.60 -22.34 8.75
C PRO A 60 -27.78 -20.91 9.27
N ILE A 61 -27.18 -19.94 8.58
CA ILE A 61 -27.34 -18.50 8.85
C ILE A 61 -27.75 -17.78 7.57
N GLN A 62 -28.48 -16.67 7.74
CA GLN A 62 -28.73 -15.74 6.64
C GLN A 62 -27.54 -14.79 6.52
N ARG A 63 -26.94 -14.72 5.33
CA ARG A 63 -25.84 -13.82 5.04
C ARG A 63 -26.19 -12.98 3.82
N ARG A 64 -26.06 -11.65 3.97
CA ARG A 64 -26.05 -10.75 2.82
C ARG A 64 -24.72 -10.91 2.09
N LEU A 65 -24.78 -11.19 0.79
CA LEU A 65 -23.65 -11.15 -0.12
C LEU A 65 -23.78 -9.96 -1.06
N THR A 66 -22.67 -9.29 -1.33
CA THR A 66 -22.57 -8.21 -2.32
C THR A 66 -22.06 -8.72 -3.66
N TRP A 67 -21.47 -9.91 -3.69
CA TRP A 67 -20.81 -10.52 -4.84
C TRP A 67 -19.62 -9.72 -5.36
N ARG A 68 -18.94 -9.01 -4.44
CA ARG A 68 -17.77 -8.20 -4.76
C ARG A 68 -16.59 -8.54 -3.86
N THR A 69 -15.42 -8.64 -4.48
CA THR A 69 -14.12 -8.70 -3.82
C THR A 69 -13.32 -7.48 -4.20
N ILE A 70 -12.60 -6.90 -3.24
CA ILE A 70 -11.55 -5.92 -3.50
C ILE A 70 -10.21 -6.52 -3.09
N THR A 71 -9.24 -6.47 -4.00
CA THR A 71 -7.88 -6.98 -3.82
C THR A 71 -6.90 -6.01 -4.48
N GLY A 72 -5.62 -6.14 -4.17
CA GLY A 72 -4.59 -5.32 -4.78
C GLY A 72 -3.21 -5.77 -4.35
N ILE A 73 -2.18 -5.18 -4.96
CA ILE A 73 -0.77 -5.52 -4.74
C ILE A 73 -0.02 -4.25 -4.32
N SER A 74 0.98 -4.36 -3.45
CA SER A 74 1.80 -3.22 -2.99
C SER A 74 0.91 -2.09 -2.45
N MET A 75 1.03 -0.86 -2.96
CA MET A 75 0.13 0.24 -2.60
C MET A 75 -1.36 -0.07 -2.83
N GLY A 76 -1.69 -0.79 -3.90
CA GLY A 76 -3.04 -1.29 -4.16
C GLY A 76 -3.54 -2.27 -3.11
N ALA A 77 -2.66 -3.03 -2.44
CA ALA A 77 -3.04 -3.90 -1.32
C ALA A 77 -3.45 -3.07 -0.10
N GLY A 78 -2.67 -2.03 0.25
CA GLY A 78 -3.04 -1.08 1.30
C GLY A 78 -4.38 -0.40 1.02
N ALA A 79 -4.57 0.07 -0.22
CA ALA A 79 -5.83 0.64 -0.67
C ALA A 79 -7.01 -0.34 -0.63
N ALA A 80 -6.81 -1.60 -1.01
CA ALA A 80 -7.84 -2.62 -0.94
C ALA A 80 -8.30 -2.85 0.51
N MET A 81 -7.36 -2.87 1.45
CA MET A 81 -7.66 -3.00 2.88
C MET A 81 -8.39 -1.76 3.43
N TYR A 82 -7.94 -0.56 3.05
CA TYR A 82 -8.61 0.70 3.40
C TYR A 82 -10.04 0.79 2.85
N LEU A 83 -10.21 0.77 1.53
CA LEU A 83 -11.50 0.91 0.86
C LEU A 83 -12.46 -0.23 1.22
N GLY A 84 -11.94 -1.45 1.31
CA GLY A 84 -12.71 -2.64 1.67
C GLY A 84 -13.34 -2.55 3.06
N THR A 85 -12.65 -1.93 4.01
CA THR A 85 -13.16 -1.75 5.38
C THR A 85 -14.00 -0.49 5.52
N ARG A 86 -13.59 0.62 4.91
CA ARG A 86 -14.35 1.87 4.90
C ARG A 86 -15.73 1.72 4.25
N TYR A 87 -15.79 0.98 3.14
CA TYR A 87 -17.01 0.67 2.39
C TYR A 87 -17.41 -0.80 2.58
N ALA A 88 -17.38 -1.26 3.84
CA ALA A 88 -17.63 -2.65 4.20
C ALA A 88 -18.92 -3.23 3.58
N ASP A 89 -19.97 -2.42 3.41
CA ASP A 89 -21.27 -2.84 2.87
C ASP A 89 -21.25 -3.10 1.35
N GLN A 90 -20.18 -2.72 0.65
CA GLN A 90 -19.96 -2.95 -0.77
C GLN A 90 -19.25 -4.28 -1.07
N PHE A 91 -18.49 -4.84 -0.11
CA PHE A 91 -17.62 -5.99 -0.35
C PHE A 91 -17.93 -7.18 0.55
N ASP A 92 -17.78 -8.39 0.02
CA ASP A 92 -17.82 -9.62 0.82
C ASP A 92 -16.43 -10.00 1.33
N TYR A 93 -15.43 -9.77 0.48
CA TYR A 93 -14.06 -10.23 0.65
C TYR A 93 -13.08 -9.10 0.37
N ILE A 94 -12.06 -9.00 1.22
CA ILE A 94 -10.96 -8.03 1.10
C ILE A 94 -9.68 -8.84 1.01
N ALA A 95 -8.84 -8.60 0.01
CA ALA A 95 -7.66 -9.41 -0.23
C ALA A 95 -6.38 -8.61 -0.53
N PRO A 96 -5.77 -7.92 0.45
CA PRO A 96 -4.49 -7.24 0.28
C PRO A 96 -3.34 -8.23 0.02
N LEU A 97 -2.66 -8.13 -1.12
CA LEU A 97 -1.48 -8.95 -1.45
C LEU A 97 -0.20 -8.13 -1.27
N GLY A 98 0.36 -8.12 -0.05
CA GLY A 98 1.59 -7.42 0.33
C GLY A 98 1.51 -5.92 0.13
N GLY A 99 1.27 -5.14 1.18
CA GLY A 99 1.14 -3.68 1.11
C GLY A 99 1.05 -3.00 2.46
N PRO A 100 0.86 -1.67 2.50
CA PRO A 100 0.78 -0.91 3.74
C PRO A 100 -0.57 -1.12 4.43
N THR A 101 -0.74 -2.28 5.08
CA THR A 101 -2.03 -2.70 5.67
C THR A 101 -2.22 -2.29 7.12
N ASP A 102 -1.15 -1.89 7.81
CA ASP A 102 -1.16 -1.38 9.19
C ASP A 102 -0.30 -0.13 9.32
N TRP A 103 -0.94 1.04 9.19
CA TRP A 103 -0.24 2.33 9.31
C TRP A 103 0.36 2.62 10.69
N PRO A 104 -0.23 2.21 11.83
CA PRO A 104 0.42 2.39 13.13
C PRO A 104 1.82 1.77 13.19
N TYR A 105 1.95 0.50 12.78
CA TYR A 105 3.25 -0.16 12.69
C TYR A 105 4.18 0.56 11.69
N LEU A 106 3.70 0.83 10.48
CA LEU A 106 4.55 1.42 9.43
C LEU A 106 5.02 2.82 9.78
N MET A 107 4.18 3.64 10.40
CA MET A 107 4.58 4.98 10.84
C MET A 107 5.56 4.93 12.02
N ARG A 108 5.43 3.98 12.95
CA ARG A 108 6.45 3.69 13.97
C ARG A 108 7.78 3.32 13.29
N TYR A 109 7.75 2.43 12.31
CA TYR A 109 8.94 2.00 11.58
C TYR A 109 9.57 3.14 10.78
N ILE A 110 8.80 3.88 10.00
CA ILE A 110 9.31 4.99 9.19
C ILE A 110 9.89 6.09 10.08
N ARG A 111 9.12 6.59 11.06
CA ARG A 111 9.57 7.66 11.97
C ARG A 111 10.76 7.23 12.81
N GLY A 112 10.66 6.10 13.51
CA GLY A 112 11.63 5.69 14.52
C GLY A 112 12.89 5.06 13.94
N ARG A 113 12.76 4.34 12.82
CA ARG A 113 13.84 3.59 12.17
C ARG A 113 14.31 4.25 10.87
N LEU A 114 13.52 4.23 9.79
CA LEU A 114 13.96 4.76 8.48
C LEU A 114 14.42 6.22 8.55
N LEU A 115 13.81 7.03 9.43
CA LEU A 115 14.15 8.42 9.63
C LEU A 115 14.96 8.67 10.92
N GLY A 116 15.54 7.63 11.51
CA GLY A 116 16.18 7.66 12.83
C GLY A 116 17.60 7.10 12.90
N GLY A 117 18.11 7.05 14.12
CA GLY A 117 19.46 6.55 14.48
C GLY A 117 20.46 7.64 14.88
N PHE A 118 20.09 8.91 14.75
CA PHE A 118 20.90 10.04 15.20
C PHE A 118 20.89 10.18 16.72
N CYS A 119 22.00 10.69 17.28
CA CYS A 119 22.06 11.06 18.68
C CYS A 119 21.19 12.29 18.97
N THR A 120 20.44 12.24 20.07
CA THR A 120 19.62 13.35 20.55
C THR A 120 20.42 14.32 21.42
N ALA A 121 19.86 15.48 21.75
CA ALA A 121 20.46 16.50 22.62
C ALA A 121 20.81 15.97 24.03
N ASP A 122 20.04 15.01 24.53
CA ASP A 122 20.27 14.35 25.82
C ASP A 122 21.27 13.18 25.74
N SER A 123 21.67 12.77 24.53
CA SER A 123 22.67 11.72 24.35
C SER A 123 24.06 12.23 24.78
N PRO A 124 24.92 11.40 25.41
CA PRO A 124 26.28 11.79 25.80
C PRO A 124 27.15 12.30 24.65
N GLU A 125 26.93 11.77 23.45
CA GLU A 125 27.60 12.14 22.20
C GLU A 125 27.09 13.48 21.63
N GLY A 126 25.86 13.87 21.98
CA GLY A 126 25.17 15.07 21.50
C GLY A 126 24.74 15.02 20.04
N VAL A 127 23.96 16.02 19.63
CA VAL A 127 23.48 16.21 18.25
C VAL A 127 24.66 16.34 17.27
N GLY A 128 24.53 15.78 16.07
CA GLY A 128 25.60 15.72 15.07
C GLY A 128 26.48 14.47 15.17
N SER A 129 26.06 13.48 15.95
CA SER A 129 26.68 12.17 16.09
C SER A 129 25.71 11.04 15.71
N TRP A 130 26.25 9.88 15.32
CA TRP A 130 25.47 8.67 15.07
C TRP A 130 25.41 7.77 16.29
N CYS A 131 24.20 7.42 16.72
CA CYS A 131 23.96 6.56 17.88
C CYS A 131 23.47 5.16 17.46
N GLY A 132 22.96 5.00 16.24
CA GLY A 132 22.32 3.78 15.77
C GLY A 132 21.03 3.48 16.53
N LEU A 133 20.44 2.32 16.26
CA LEU A 133 19.23 1.85 16.93
C LEU A 133 19.43 0.42 17.47
N PRO A 134 18.70 0.03 18.52
CA PRO A 134 18.62 -1.38 18.92
C PRO A 134 18.09 -2.24 17.77
N ALA A 135 18.53 -3.50 17.74
CA ALA A 135 18.05 -4.48 16.78
C ALA A 135 16.51 -4.59 16.84
N PRO A 136 15.84 -4.81 15.69
CA PRO A 136 14.41 -5.12 15.63
C PRO A 136 14.00 -6.23 16.57
N THR A 137 12.83 -6.06 17.20
CA THR A 137 12.22 -7.05 18.08
C THR A 137 11.05 -7.77 17.43
N GLU A 138 10.43 -7.15 16.41
CA GLU A 138 9.32 -7.75 15.69
C GLU A 138 9.80 -8.87 14.75
N PRO A 139 9.05 -9.99 14.65
CA PRO A 139 9.39 -11.06 13.72
C PRO A 139 9.46 -10.56 12.28
N TYR A 140 10.62 -10.76 11.63
CA TYR A 140 10.88 -10.36 10.24
C TYR A 140 10.94 -8.86 9.97
N GLU A 141 11.00 -8.00 11.00
CA GLU A 141 11.31 -6.58 10.81
C GLU A 141 12.79 -6.39 10.45
N HIS A 142 13.05 -5.68 9.35
CA HIS A 142 14.40 -5.32 8.93
C HIS A 142 15.04 -4.29 9.85
N ASP A 143 16.32 -4.48 10.11
CA ASP A 143 17.14 -3.43 10.70
C ASP A 143 17.42 -2.40 9.61
N SER A 144 16.88 -1.20 9.80
CA SER A 144 17.05 -0.10 8.88
C SER A 144 17.08 1.20 9.65
N THR A 145 17.97 2.09 9.24
CA THR A 145 18.18 3.40 9.86
C THR A 145 18.31 4.46 8.76
N TYR A 146 18.32 5.75 9.07
CA TYR A 146 18.46 6.77 8.02
C TYR A 146 19.68 6.54 7.12
N LEU A 147 20.82 6.18 7.72
CA LEU A 147 22.07 5.97 6.99
C LEU A 147 22.16 4.62 6.28
N ASP A 148 21.36 3.64 6.71
CA ASP A 148 21.38 2.28 6.19
C ASP A 148 19.93 1.84 5.89
N TRP A 149 19.39 2.29 4.75
CA TRP A 149 18.10 1.80 4.29
C TRP A 149 18.23 0.36 3.80
N PHE A 150 17.29 -0.48 4.21
CA PHE A 150 17.26 -1.86 3.73
C PHE A 150 17.02 -1.86 2.22
N PHE A 151 17.85 -2.59 1.48
CA PHE A 151 17.81 -2.60 0.01
C PHE A 151 17.47 -3.99 -0.53
N ALA A 152 16.63 -4.03 -1.56
CA ALA A 152 16.28 -5.21 -2.35
C ALA A 152 15.77 -4.76 -3.71
N ASP A 153 16.12 -5.45 -4.80
CA ASP A 153 15.77 -5.09 -6.18
C ASP A 153 14.62 -5.93 -6.77
N ASN A 154 13.81 -6.53 -5.90
CA ASN A 154 12.72 -7.42 -6.29
C ASN A 154 11.40 -6.64 -6.42
N GLY A 155 11.02 -6.25 -7.63
CA GLY A 155 9.75 -5.57 -7.91
C GLY A 155 9.81 -4.05 -7.96
N GLY A 156 10.98 -3.49 -7.70
CA GLY A 156 11.37 -2.08 -7.81
C GLY A 156 12.89 -2.01 -7.73
N ARG A 157 13.48 -0.83 -7.88
CA ARG A 157 14.91 -0.66 -7.55
C ARG A 157 15.09 -0.51 -6.06
N PHE A 158 14.19 0.24 -5.44
CA PHE A 158 14.18 0.60 -4.03
C PHE A 158 15.55 1.10 -3.54
N ASP A 159 16.24 1.81 -4.43
CA ASP A 159 17.38 2.66 -4.09
C ASP A 159 16.90 3.87 -3.29
N ARG A 160 17.85 4.66 -2.77
CA ARG A 160 17.50 5.86 -2.00
C ARG A 160 16.66 6.86 -2.81
N GLU A 161 16.83 6.93 -4.14
CA GLU A 161 16.05 7.79 -5.03
C GLU A 161 14.57 7.37 -5.00
N GLU A 162 14.30 6.08 -5.18
CA GLU A 162 12.95 5.54 -5.14
C GLU A 162 12.31 5.67 -3.73
N TYR A 163 13.07 5.48 -2.65
CA TYR A 163 12.56 5.74 -1.28
C TYR A 163 12.14 7.20 -1.08
N VAL A 164 12.98 8.16 -1.48
CA VAL A 164 12.66 9.60 -1.39
C VAL A 164 11.41 9.92 -2.21
N GLN A 165 11.31 9.36 -3.40
CA GLN A 165 10.14 9.52 -4.25
C GLN A 165 8.87 8.96 -3.61
N ILE A 166 8.93 7.78 -3.00
CA ILE A 166 7.80 7.16 -2.29
C ILE A 166 7.34 8.04 -1.12
N PHE A 167 8.25 8.61 -0.33
CA PHE A 167 7.87 9.53 0.74
C PHE A 167 7.16 10.79 0.22
N GLN A 168 7.60 11.31 -0.93
CA GLN A 168 6.97 12.46 -1.58
C GLN A 168 5.58 12.11 -2.11
N ASP A 169 5.45 10.98 -2.82
CA ASP A 169 4.17 10.54 -3.38
C ASP A 169 3.14 10.21 -2.28
N LEU A 170 3.59 9.62 -1.15
CA LEU A 170 2.74 9.45 0.03
C LEU A 170 2.28 10.79 0.62
N ALA A 171 3.13 11.82 0.61
CA ALA A 171 2.77 13.13 1.11
C ALA A 171 1.80 13.89 0.17
N TYR A 172 1.84 13.68 -1.14
CA TYR A 172 0.81 14.20 -2.06
C TYR A 172 -0.56 13.55 -1.76
N ALA A 173 -0.57 12.22 -1.59
CA ALA A 173 -1.79 11.47 -1.35
C ALA A 173 -2.41 11.70 0.04
N TYR A 174 -1.60 11.75 1.10
CA TYR A 174 -2.06 11.77 2.49
C TYR A 174 -1.67 13.01 3.30
N GLY A 175 -0.75 13.82 2.77
CA GLY A 175 -0.14 14.95 3.46
C GLY A 175 1.15 14.56 4.16
N ASN A 176 1.97 15.54 4.49
CA ASN A 176 3.25 15.38 5.16
C ASN A 176 3.06 14.97 6.63
N PRO A 177 3.36 13.71 6.99
CA PRO A 177 3.11 13.21 8.34
C PRO A 177 4.22 13.60 9.33
N PHE A 178 5.32 14.19 8.86
CA PHE A 178 6.51 14.44 9.66
C PHE A 178 6.62 15.88 10.12
N LEU A 179 6.15 16.85 9.31
CA LEU A 179 6.25 18.27 9.65
C LEU A 179 4.95 18.97 9.24
N TYR A 180 4.17 19.43 10.22
CA TYR A 180 2.87 20.05 9.96
C TYR A 180 3.01 21.49 9.48
N ASN A 181 2.18 21.87 8.50
CA ASN A 181 2.13 23.21 7.94
C ASN A 181 0.68 23.57 7.60
N ASP A 182 0.16 24.63 8.21
CA ASP A 182 -1.22 25.08 7.98
C ASP A 182 -1.42 25.79 6.63
N GLN A 183 -0.34 26.17 5.95
CA GLN A 183 -0.34 26.79 4.62
C GLN A 183 -0.21 25.76 3.48
N SER A 184 0.17 24.51 3.77
CA SER A 184 0.31 23.45 2.75
C SER A 184 0.28 22.09 3.42
N PRO A 185 -0.57 21.16 2.95
CA PRO A 185 -0.56 19.80 3.47
C PRO A 185 0.69 19.01 3.06
N TYR A 186 1.50 19.49 2.11
CA TYR A 186 2.69 18.80 1.60
C TYR A 186 4.01 19.35 2.15
N ARG A 187 4.18 20.68 2.13
CA ARG A 187 5.49 21.31 2.43
C ARG A 187 5.72 21.43 3.94
N PRO A 188 6.95 21.25 4.43
CA PRO A 188 7.33 21.59 5.80
C PRO A 188 6.99 23.06 6.16
N PRO A 189 6.78 23.37 7.44
CA PRO A 189 6.52 24.74 7.87
C PRO A 189 7.76 25.63 7.60
N GLY A 190 7.52 26.88 7.20
CA GLY A 190 8.56 27.83 6.83
C GLY A 190 9.12 27.70 5.40
N MET A 191 9.03 26.54 4.76
CA MET A 191 9.48 26.38 3.36
C MET A 191 8.53 27.15 2.43
N PRO A 192 8.98 28.15 1.65
CA PRO A 192 8.12 28.87 0.72
C PRO A 192 7.80 28.01 -0.51
N ARG A 193 6.67 28.28 -1.18
CA ARG A 193 6.27 27.52 -2.38
C ARG A 193 7.27 27.68 -3.51
N ASP A 194 7.82 28.88 -3.67
CA ASP A 194 8.86 29.17 -4.65
C ASP A 194 10.08 28.26 -4.47
N GLU A 195 10.36 27.75 -3.26
CA GLU A 195 11.43 26.78 -3.05
C GLU A 195 11.11 25.45 -3.73
N LEU A 196 9.90 24.91 -3.58
CA LEU A 196 9.47 23.66 -4.20
C LEU A 196 9.58 23.72 -5.73
N LEU A 197 9.21 24.86 -6.31
CA LEU A 197 9.23 25.11 -7.76
C LEU A 197 10.63 25.38 -8.33
N ARG A 198 11.66 25.58 -7.48
CA ARG A 198 13.03 25.75 -7.98
C ARG A 198 13.51 24.47 -8.68
N PRO A 199 14.27 24.60 -9.78
CA PRO A 199 14.86 23.45 -10.46
C PRO A 199 15.62 22.51 -9.50
N LYS A 200 15.38 21.19 -9.61
CA LYS A 200 16.10 20.12 -8.87
C LYS A 200 17.60 20.40 -8.75
N ALA A 201 18.27 20.68 -9.87
CA ALA A 201 19.71 20.97 -9.91
C ALA A 201 20.12 22.24 -9.13
N GLU A 202 19.25 23.24 -9.01
CA GLU A 202 19.52 24.46 -8.24
C GLU A 202 19.32 24.25 -6.74
N ARG A 203 18.32 23.44 -6.35
CA ARG A 203 18.09 23.05 -4.95
C ARG A 203 19.25 22.20 -4.42
N CYS A 204 19.69 21.23 -5.22
CA CYS A 204 20.80 20.34 -4.85
C CYS A 204 22.18 20.90 -5.21
N ALA A 205 22.28 22.18 -5.61
CA ALA A 205 23.57 22.81 -5.85
C ALA A 205 24.45 22.83 -4.58
N ALA A 206 23.81 22.86 -3.40
CA ALA A 206 24.47 22.76 -2.11
C ALA A 206 25.18 21.42 -1.90
N GLU A 207 24.65 20.33 -2.44
CA GLU A 207 25.20 18.96 -2.28
C GLU A 207 26.38 18.67 -3.22
N CYS A 208 26.78 19.62 -4.07
CA CYS A 208 27.97 19.47 -4.91
C CYS A 208 29.24 19.29 -4.04
N ARG A 209 29.99 18.20 -4.28
CA ARG A 209 31.29 17.92 -3.63
C ARG A 209 32.46 18.18 -4.62
N GLY A 210 33.51 18.90 -4.18
CA GLY A 210 34.76 19.14 -4.94
C GLY A 210 35.11 20.61 -5.25
N ASP A 211 36.26 20.84 -5.91
CA ASP A 211 36.86 22.17 -6.11
C ASP A 211 36.07 23.14 -7.01
N ASN A 212 35.05 22.66 -7.74
CA ASN A 212 34.28 23.43 -8.73
C ASN A 212 32.83 23.69 -8.30
N CYS A 213 32.51 23.52 -7.01
CA CYS A 213 31.15 23.68 -6.53
C CYS A 213 30.82 25.15 -6.23
N PRO A 214 29.61 25.62 -6.57
CA PRO A 214 29.13 26.93 -6.12
C PRO A 214 29.05 26.95 -4.59
N ALA A 215 28.98 28.16 -4.01
CA ALA A 215 28.65 28.29 -2.59
C ALA A 215 27.28 27.61 -2.34
N PRO A 216 27.14 26.80 -1.27
CA PRO A 216 25.88 26.15 -0.97
C PRO A 216 24.79 27.20 -0.79
N ALA A 217 23.71 27.03 -1.57
CA ALA A 217 22.54 27.89 -1.55
C ALA A 217 21.31 27.00 -1.40
N THR A 218 21.12 26.49 -0.18
CA THR A 218 19.92 25.76 0.22
C THR A 218 18.91 26.69 0.90
N PHE A 219 17.66 26.27 0.94
CA PHE A 219 16.67 26.89 1.83
C PHE A 219 17.12 26.72 3.29
N THR A 220 17.10 27.80 4.07
CA THR A 220 17.59 27.80 5.45
C THR A 220 16.70 28.65 6.34
N ILE A 221 16.24 28.06 7.43
CA ILE A 221 15.68 28.72 8.60
C ILE A 221 16.84 28.91 9.58
N ALA A 222 17.31 30.14 9.74
CA ALA A 222 18.57 30.40 10.43
C ALA A 222 18.53 30.03 11.93
N THR A 223 17.42 30.32 12.61
CA THR A 223 17.16 29.98 14.02
C THR A 223 15.65 29.97 14.29
N GLY A 224 15.23 29.50 15.46
CA GLY A 224 13.85 29.55 15.94
C GLY A 224 12.98 28.39 15.47
N PHE A 225 13.59 27.37 14.86
CA PHE A 225 12.95 26.09 14.60
C PHE A 225 13.34 25.13 15.72
N TYR A 226 12.42 24.83 16.61
CA TYR A 226 12.67 24.01 17.79
C TYR A 226 12.37 22.53 17.49
N ASP A 227 13.03 21.66 18.24
CA ASP A 227 12.83 20.21 18.22
C ASP A 227 13.47 19.65 19.50
N ASP A 228 12.71 18.91 20.30
CA ASP A 228 13.15 18.36 21.58
C ASP A 228 14.33 17.40 21.45
N GLU A 229 14.35 16.58 20.39
CA GLU A 229 15.39 15.60 20.12
C GLU A 229 16.68 16.23 19.61
N TYR A 230 16.62 17.25 18.73
CA TYR A 230 17.75 17.67 17.90
C TYR A 230 18.04 19.18 17.89
N ASN A 231 17.10 20.05 18.26
CA ASN A 231 17.33 21.51 18.30
C ASN A 231 16.54 22.20 19.44
N PRO A 232 16.73 21.80 20.72
CA PRO A 232 15.83 22.18 21.80
C PRO A 232 15.88 23.67 22.17
N ASP A 233 16.94 24.40 21.80
CA ASP A 233 17.06 25.85 22.00
C ASP A 233 16.77 26.66 20.72
N GLY A 234 16.48 25.98 19.61
CA GLY A 234 16.24 26.59 18.31
C GLY A 234 17.44 27.37 17.76
N ALA A 235 18.66 27.14 18.28
CA ALA A 235 19.84 27.92 17.92
C ALA A 235 20.52 27.42 16.64
N LEU A 236 20.31 26.16 16.26
CA LEU A 236 20.90 25.58 15.05
C LEU A 236 20.06 25.93 13.81
N PRO A 237 20.70 26.16 12.66
CA PRO A 237 19.99 26.30 11.40
C PRO A 237 19.28 25.01 11.00
N VAL A 238 18.10 25.16 10.40
CA VAL A 238 17.32 24.06 9.80
C VAL A 238 17.23 24.28 8.30
N ILE A 239 17.55 23.26 7.51
CA ILE A 239 17.75 23.39 6.07
C ILE A 239 16.88 22.43 5.26
N GLY A 240 16.54 22.84 4.03
CA GLY A 240 16.22 21.89 2.98
C GLY A 240 17.49 21.15 2.52
N TYR A 241 17.35 19.94 2.01
CA TYR A 241 18.49 19.12 1.60
C TYR A 241 18.13 18.17 0.45
N CYS A 242 19.14 17.51 -0.11
CA CYS A 242 18.93 16.47 -1.11
C CYS A 242 19.52 15.12 -0.67
N ASP A 243 18.94 14.04 -1.17
CA ASP A 243 19.34 12.65 -0.97
C ASP A 243 19.23 11.90 -2.32
N GLY A 244 18.97 10.59 -2.31
CA GLY A 244 18.59 9.79 -3.47
C GLY A 244 19.72 8.97 -4.10
N GLU A 245 20.95 9.46 -4.05
CA GLU A 245 22.11 8.75 -4.62
C GLU A 245 22.76 7.85 -3.56
N ASP A 246 22.92 6.58 -3.92
CA ASP A 246 23.42 5.53 -3.04
C ASP A 246 24.94 5.53 -2.88
N GLY A 247 25.37 5.15 -1.67
CA GLY A 247 26.70 4.65 -1.41
C GLY A 247 26.88 3.19 -1.86
N GLU A 248 27.98 2.59 -1.43
CA GLU A 248 28.27 1.17 -1.67
C GLU A 248 28.34 0.44 -0.31
N PRO A 249 27.39 -0.47 -0.01
CA PRO A 249 26.31 -1.01 -0.87
C PRO A 249 25.10 -0.06 -1.04
N LEU A 250 24.22 -0.37 -2.01
CA LEU A 250 22.95 0.34 -2.23
C LEU A 250 22.07 0.36 -0.96
N GLY A 251 21.30 1.43 -0.79
CA GLY A 251 20.54 1.76 0.42
C GLY A 251 21.32 2.60 1.44
N VAL A 252 22.65 2.66 1.32
CA VAL A 252 23.52 3.37 2.27
C VAL A 252 23.69 4.83 1.89
N PHE A 253 23.56 5.72 2.86
CA PHE A 253 23.90 7.14 2.70
C PHE A 253 25.43 7.34 2.71
N ASP A 254 25.98 8.03 1.72
CA ASP A 254 27.43 8.32 1.62
C ASP A 254 27.70 9.78 1.26
N ASP A 255 28.31 10.53 2.19
CA ASP A 255 28.72 11.93 1.98
C ASP A 255 29.68 12.14 0.78
N ALA A 256 30.36 11.07 0.33
CA ALA A 256 31.30 11.13 -0.78
C ALA A 256 30.61 11.18 -2.16
N VAL A 257 29.33 10.83 -2.25
CA VAL A 257 28.56 10.89 -3.50
C VAL A 257 27.72 12.16 -3.58
N PRO A 258 27.50 12.75 -4.77
CA PRO A 258 26.60 13.89 -4.90
C PRO A 258 25.16 13.43 -4.72
N HIS A 259 24.40 14.06 -3.83
CA HIS A 259 22.96 13.84 -3.71
C HIS A 259 22.18 14.79 -4.62
N ARG A 260 21.23 14.26 -5.37
CA ARG A 260 20.58 15.00 -6.46
C ARG A 260 19.09 15.15 -6.30
N ASP A 261 18.46 14.43 -5.37
CA ASP A 261 17.01 14.41 -5.17
C ASP A 261 16.60 15.22 -3.97
N PRO A 262 15.95 16.39 -4.16
CA PRO A 262 15.45 17.21 -3.07
C PRO A 262 14.50 16.38 -2.22
N VAL A 263 14.72 16.37 -0.91
CA VAL A 263 13.77 15.79 0.04
C VAL A 263 12.79 16.90 0.42
N GLU A 264 11.66 16.92 -0.28
CA GLU A 264 10.70 18.03 -0.24
C GLU A 264 9.83 18.05 1.03
N VAL A 265 9.74 16.91 1.71
CA VAL A 265 8.81 16.66 2.83
C VAL A 265 9.50 16.63 4.20
N LEU A 266 10.84 16.73 4.24
CA LEU A 266 11.63 16.73 5.47
C LEU A 266 12.56 17.94 5.50
N LEU A 267 13.03 18.26 6.71
CA LEU A 267 14.08 19.24 6.96
C LEU A 267 15.18 18.59 7.80
N ALA A 268 16.41 19.09 7.69
CA ALA A 268 17.56 18.62 8.46
C ALA A 268 18.13 19.72 9.35
N VAL A 269 18.72 19.34 10.48
CA VAL A 269 19.45 20.27 11.36
C VAL A 269 20.90 20.38 10.88
N ASP A 270 21.30 21.56 10.42
CA ASP A 270 22.68 21.86 9.96
C ASP A 270 23.56 22.20 11.18
N VAL A 271 24.07 21.15 11.84
CA VAL A 271 24.80 21.25 13.10
C VAL A 271 26.09 22.04 12.93
N ASN A 272 26.73 21.94 11.77
CA ASN A 272 28.02 22.58 11.52
C ASN A 272 27.93 23.91 10.75
N GLY A 273 26.74 24.30 10.29
CA GLY A 273 26.45 25.57 9.65
C GLY A 273 27.01 25.70 8.24
N ASN A 274 27.22 24.59 7.53
CA ASN A 274 27.79 24.59 6.18
C ASN A 274 26.73 24.71 5.06
N GLY A 275 25.45 24.70 5.41
CA GLY A 275 24.32 24.79 4.49
C GLY A 275 24.09 23.54 3.65
N ARG A 276 24.43 22.36 4.18
CA ARG A 276 24.29 21.03 3.56
C ARG A 276 23.95 20.03 4.65
N ARG A 277 23.37 18.90 4.27
CA ARG A 277 23.19 17.79 5.21
C ARG A 277 24.39 16.85 5.12
N ASP A 278 25.10 16.68 6.22
CA ASP A 278 26.13 15.64 6.37
C ASP A 278 25.57 14.38 7.06
N ALA A 279 26.28 13.24 6.99
CA ALA A 279 25.77 11.94 7.44
C ALA A 279 25.21 11.94 8.88
N ASN A 280 25.83 12.67 9.82
CA ASN A 280 25.38 12.65 11.22
C ASN A 280 24.39 13.77 11.56
N GLU A 281 23.94 14.54 10.57
CA GLU A 281 22.97 15.60 10.77
C GLU A 281 21.55 15.03 10.70
N PRO A 282 20.76 15.22 11.78
CA PRO A 282 19.46 14.58 11.92
C PRO A 282 18.40 15.21 11.03
N VAL A 283 17.39 14.41 10.70
CA VAL A 283 16.17 14.86 10.02
C VAL A 283 15.03 14.97 11.03
N LEU A 284 14.22 16.01 10.89
CA LEU A 284 13.15 16.37 11.82
C LEU A 284 11.87 15.57 11.55
N ARG A 285 11.11 15.22 12.61
CA ARG A 285 10.04 14.19 12.54
C ARG A 285 8.94 14.37 13.61
N ASN A 286 8.36 15.56 13.60
CA ASN A 286 7.42 16.13 14.58
C ASN A 286 5.97 15.69 14.25
N ALA A 287 5.71 14.40 14.43
CA ALA A 287 4.44 13.78 14.06
C ALA A 287 3.33 13.96 15.11
N PHE A 288 3.69 14.15 16.38
CA PHE A 288 2.78 14.20 17.52
C PHE A 288 3.48 14.79 18.74
N GLU A 289 2.70 15.29 19.70
CA GLU A 289 3.24 15.74 20.99
C GLU A 289 3.90 14.58 21.77
N PRO A 290 4.87 14.83 22.65
CA PRO A 290 5.45 13.79 23.49
C PRO A 290 4.40 13.10 24.36
N TYR A 291 4.33 11.77 24.31
CA TYR A 291 3.49 10.96 25.19
C TYR A 291 4.20 9.69 25.65
N ALA A 292 3.73 9.14 26.76
CA ALA A 292 4.19 7.87 27.30
C ALA A 292 3.19 6.77 26.94
N ASP A 293 3.58 5.88 26.03
CA ASP A 293 2.83 4.69 25.58
C ASP A 293 2.89 3.60 26.68
N VAL A 294 2.24 3.89 27.81
CA VAL A 294 2.23 3.10 29.05
C VAL A 294 0.86 2.51 29.35
N GLY A 295 -0.02 2.51 28.36
CA GLY A 295 -1.33 1.93 28.45
C GLY A 295 -2.32 2.68 29.33
N CYS A 296 -3.52 2.11 29.42
CA CYS A 296 -4.64 2.74 30.10
C CYS A 296 -4.55 2.72 31.62
N ASP A 297 -3.59 2.00 32.20
CA ASP A 297 -3.35 2.01 33.64
C ASP A 297 -2.38 3.15 34.07
N GLY A 298 -1.68 3.75 33.10
CA GLY A 298 -0.78 4.88 33.27
C GLY A 298 0.57 4.53 33.91
N VAL A 299 0.94 3.25 33.96
CA VAL A 299 2.15 2.76 34.63
C VAL A 299 2.91 1.86 33.65
N PRO A 300 4.16 2.19 33.27
CA PRO A 300 4.91 1.29 32.40
C PRO A 300 5.16 -0.05 33.11
N SER A 301 5.11 -1.16 32.40
CA SER A 301 5.32 -2.52 32.90
C SER A 301 6.49 -2.65 33.89
N SER A 302 7.61 -1.97 33.61
CA SER A 302 8.80 -1.99 34.47
C SER A 302 8.62 -1.42 35.90
N LEU A 303 7.54 -0.66 36.12
CA LEU A 303 7.18 -0.02 37.40
C LEU A 303 5.97 -0.66 38.07
N GLU A 304 5.39 -1.69 37.46
CA GLU A 304 4.22 -2.37 38.00
C GLU A 304 4.55 -3.30 39.17
N ASP A 305 3.56 -3.47 40.06
CA ASP A 305 3.66 -4.35 41.22
C ASP A 305 3.79 -5.82 40.78
N GLY A 306 5.00 -6.35 40.91
CA GLY A 306 5.30 -7.76 40.57
C GLY A 306 6.09 -7.93 39.28
N TYR A 307 6.53 -6.84 38.64
CA TYR A 307 7.38 -6.89 37.46
C TYR A 307 8.65 -7.71 37.67
N ASP A 308 8.86 -8.67 36.77
CA ASP A 308 10.11 -9.38 36.59
C ASP A 308 10.34 -9.58 35.08
N PRO A 309 11.43 -9.06 34.49
CA PRO A 309 11.63 -9.03 33.04
C PRO A 309 11.68 -10.41 32.36
N ILE A 310 11.75 -11.50 33.13
CA ILE A 310 11.84 -12.88 32.60
C ILE A 310 10.58 -13.68 32.90
N THR A 311 10.04 -13.55 34.10
CA THR A 311 8.99 -14.43 34.64
C THR A 311 7.62 -13.79 34.78
N ALA A 312 7.56 -12.45 34.82
CA ALA A 312 6.32 -11.67 34.82
C ALA A 312 6.60 -10.28 34.18
N PRO A 313 6.91 -10.25 32.87
CA PRO A 313 7.32 -9.01 32.19
C PRO A 313 6.16 -8.03 31.96
N ASP A 314 4.92 -8.51 32.05
CA ASP A 314 3.66 -7.74 31.88
C ASP A 314 2.70 -8.09 33.03
N PRO A 315 2.90 -7.53 34.24
CA PRO A 315 2.03 -7.81 35.40
C PRO A 315 0.57 -7.35 35.25
N ALA A 316 0.29 -6.22 34.60
CA ALA A 316 -1.04 -5.66 34.39
C ALA A 316 -1.81 -6.36 33.28
N GLY A 317 -1.12 -7.00 32.33
CA GLY A 317 -1.71 -7.76 31.24
C GLY A 317 -2.17 -6.89 30.08
N ASP A 318 -1.61 -5.69 29.91
CA ASP A 318 -1.98 -4.71 28.90
C ASP A 318 -0.86 -4.36 27.92
N ASP A 319 0.30 -5.02 27.97
CA ASP A 319 1.30 -5.00 26.89
C ASP A 319 0.66 -5.41 25.56
N TYR A 320 0.83 -4.60 24.53
CA TYR A 320 0.43 -4.93 23.18
C TYR A 320 1.37 -5.96 22.55
N ASP A 321 0.76 -7.00 21.98
CA ASP A 321 1.43 -7.96 21.12
C ASP A 321 0.42 -8.49 20.12
N TRP A 322 0.71 -8.39 18.82
CA TRP A 322 -0.24 -8.76 17.77
C TRP A 322 -0.73 -10.22 17.87
N TYR A 323 0.07 -11.11 18.44
CA TYR A 323 -0.26 -12.52 18.58
C TYR A 323 -0.94 -12.83 19.92
N ARG A 324 -0.38 -12.34 21.03
CA ARG A 324 -0.74 -12.69 22.42
C ARG A 324 -1.82 -11.78 22.97
N ASN A 325 -1.67 -10.47 22.79
CA ASN A 325 -2.54 -9.46 23.36
C ASN A 325 -2.81 -8.34 22.35
N PRO A 326 -3.54 -8.62 21.26
CA PRO A 326 -3.76 -7.64 20.20
C PRO A 326 -4.68 -6.47 20.60
N ARG A 327 -5.17 -6.47 21.84
CA ARG A 327 -5.94 -5.38 22.44
C ARG A 327 -5.17 -4.62 23.52
N GLY A 328 -3.92 -4.98 23.77
CA GLY A 328 -3.06 -4.27 24.72
C GLY A 328 -2.98 -2.77 24.40
N THR A 329 -2.80 -2.01 25.45
CA THR A 329 -2.69 -0.55 25.42
C THR A 329 -1.25 -0.09 25.58
N GLU A 330 -0.44 -0.72 26.42
CA GLU A 330 1.00 -0.39 26.54
C GLU A 330 1.79 -0.85 25.31
N GLY A 331 2.61 0.04 24.75
CA GLY A 331 3.51 -0.28 23.64
C GLY A 331 2.79 -0.52 22.31
N ASN A 332 1.60 0.05 22.10
CA ASN A 332 0.81 -0.15 20.89
C ASN A 332 1.01 0.93 19.80
N TRP A 333 1.81 1.95 20.13
CA TRP A 333 2.23 3.08 19.29
C TRP A 333 1.11 4.02 18.88
N LEU A 334 0.01 4.01 19.63
CA LEU A 334 -1.12 4.90 19.50
C LEU A 334 -1.34 5.56 20.86
N PHE A 335 -1.61 6.85 20.85
CA PHE A 335 -2.06 7.52 22.06
C PHE A 335 -3.43 6.98 22.48
N ASP A 336 -3.48 6.39 23.68
CA ASP A 336 -4.70 5.85 24.26
C ASP A 336 -5.43 6.91 25.10
N GLY A 337 -6.34 7.60 24.42
CA GLY A 337 -7.18 8.64 24.98
C GLY A 337 -8.38 8.16 25.81
N ALA A 338 -9.17 9.12 26.28
CA ALA A 338 -10.32 8.87 27.17
C ALA A 338 -11.46 8.09 26.52
N ASP A 339 -11.53 8.12 25.20
CA ASP A 339 -12.41 7.32 24.36
C ASP A 339 -12.02 5.84 24.36
N ARG A 340 -10.72 5.53 24.41
CA ARG A 340 -10.19 4.16 24.46
C ARG A 340 -10.08 3.62 25.90
N CYS A 341 -9.49 4.37 26.81
CA CYS A 341 -9.31 3.95 28.21
C CYS A 341 -10.57 4.09 29.07
N GLY A 342 -11.48 4.98 28.68
CA GLY A 342 -12.70 5.25 29.43
C GLY A 342 -12.45 6.03 30.73
N ALA A 343 -13.54 6.40 31.42
CA ALA A 343 -13.52 7.09 32.71
C ALA A 343 -12.71 8.41 32.78
N GLY A 344 -12.39 9.02 31.64
CA GLY A 344 -11.56 10.22 31.57
C GLY A 344 -10.07 9.96 31.80
N ILE A 345 -9.64 8.69 31.76
CA ILE A 345 -8.24 8.28 31.84
C ILE A 345 -7.63 8.42 30.45
N THR A 346 -6.40 8.93 30.37
CA THR A 346 -5.61 8.96 29.15
C THR A 346 -4.20 8.53 29.49
N GLU A 347 -3.44 8.13 28.49
CA GLU A 347 -1.99 8.09 28.62
C GLU A 347 -1.42 9.47 28.99
N PRO A 348 -0.29 9.52 29.72
CA PRO A 348 0.41 10.76 30.01
C PRO A 348 0.97 11.38 28.72
N TYR A 349 0.75 12.67 28.52
CA TYR A 349 1.35 13.45 27.44
C TYR A 349 1.78 14.83 27.93
N GLU A 350 2.64 15.49 27.15
CA GLU A 350 3.11 16.85 27.36
C GLU A 350 2.44 17.78 26.35
N ASP A 351 1.63 18.72 26.83
CA ASP A 351 0.92 19.74 26.02
C ASP A 351 1.88 20.89 25.66
N VAL A 352 2.92 20.54 24.91
CA VAL A 352 4.05 21.39 24.51
C VAL A 352 4.16 21.53 22.99
N GLY A 353 3.13 21.08 22.26
CA GLY A 353 3.12 21.12 20.80
C GLY A 353 3.96 20.04 20.13
N LEU A 354 3.88 19.99 18.79
CA LEU A 354 4.50 18.95 17.97
C LEU A 354 6.02 19.00 18.01
N ASP A 355 6.63 20.14 18.29
CA ASP A 355 8.08 20.25 18.42
C ASP A 355 8.65 19.73 19.75
N GLY A 356 7.79 19.41 20.71
CA GLY A 356 8.17 18.85 22.01
C GLY A 356 8.83 19.84 22.98
N VAL A 357 8.86 21.13 22.66
CA VAL A 357 9.57 22.14 23.45
C VAL A 357 8.58 23.18 24.00
N PRO A 358 8.56 23.43 25.32
CA PRO A 358 7.63 24.38 25.91
C PRO A 358 7.96 25.85 25.58
N ASP A 359 6.92 26.66 25.55
CA ASP A 359 6.86 28.09 25.30
C ASP A 359 7.43 28.51 23.92
N THR A 360 7.23 27.69 22.87
CA THR A 360 7.71 27.98 21.51
C THR A 360 6.68 28.76 20.68
N PRO A 361 7.13 29.60 19.71
CA PRO A 361 6.19 30.33 18.88
C PRO A 361 5.35 29.39 17.99
N GLN A 362 4.03 29.48 18.15
CA GLN A 362 3.06 28.73 17.35
C GLN A 362 3.01 29.22 15.90
N LEU A 363 2.55 28.37 14.97
CA LEU A 363 2.34 28.71 13.54
C LEU A 363 1.55 30.01 13.36
N ALA A 364 0.48 30.20 14.16
CA ALA A 364 -0.37 31.39 14.11
C ALA A 364 0.35 32.69 14.50
N ASP A 365 1.44 32.59 15.26
CA ASP A 365 2.26 33.71 15.72
C ASP A 365 3.56 33.86 14.91
N GLY A 366 3.69 33.12 13.79
CA GLY A 366 4.83 33.18 12.88
C GLY A 366 6.00 32.28 13.27
N GLY A 367 5.80 31.32 14.17
CA GLY A 367 6.74 30.24 14.42
C GLY A 367 6.42 28.97 13.60
N TYR A 368 6.80 27.82 14.14
CA TYR A 368 6.72 26.53 13.43
C TYR A 368 6.02 25.43 14.23
N ASP A 369 5.60 25.73 15.46
CA ASP A 369 4.95 24.74 16.33
C ASP A 369 3.42 24.74 16.23
N PHE A 370 2.82 23.63 16.59
CA PHE A 370 1.37 23.42 16.57
C PHE A 370 0.92 22.64 17.80
N GLY A 371 -0.13 23.14 18.45
CA GLY A 371 -0.89 22.39 19.44
C GLY A 371 -0.69 22.87 20.86
N GLU A 372 0.41 23.56 21.16
CA GLU A 372 0.81 23.88 22.53
C GLU A 372 -0.26 24.59 23.38
N GLY A 373 -0.39 24.11 24.61
CA GLY A 373 -1.13 24.77 25.69
C GLY A 373 -2.65 24.72 25.52
N ASN A 374 -3.17 23.81 24.70
CA ASN A 374 -4.59 23.73 24.38
C ASN A 374 -5.36 22.72 25.25
N GLY A 375 -4.65 21.97 26.10
CA GLY A 375 -5.20 21.03 27.08
C GLY A 375 -5.65 19.69 26.51
N ARG A 376 -5.19 19.30 25.33
CA ARG A 376 -5.41 17.97 24.73
C ARG A 376 -4.14 17.51 24.00
N PHE A 377 -4.02 16.20 23.80
CA PHE A 377 -2.99 15.63 22.94
C PHE A 377 -3.25 15.99 21.48
N ASP A 378 -2.26 16.53 20.79
CA ASP A 378 -2.31 16.78 19.34
C ASP A 378 -1.44 15.82 18.53
N LEU A 379 -2.02 15.40 17.41
CA LEU A 379 -1.32 14.76 16.30
C LEU A 379 -1.10 15.80 15.21
N ASN A 380 -0.02 15.66 14.44
CA ASN A 380 0.04 16.26 13.11
C ASN A 380 -1.23 15.82 12.34
N PRO A 381 -2.07 16.77 11.87
CA PRO A 381 -3.29 16.45 11.13
C PRO A 381 -3.10 15.53 9.92
N ASN A 382 -1.94 15.58 9.27
CA ASN A 382 -1.62 14.68 8.16
C ASN A 382 -1.21 13.29 8.65
N PHE A 383 -0.53 13.17 9.79
CA PHE A 383 -0.28 11.87 10.43
C PHE A 383 -1.60 11.19 10.82
N ALA A 384 -2.55 11.96 11.36
CA ALA A 384 -3.90 11.46 11.66
C ALA A 384 -4.60 10.89 10.42
N ARG A 385 -4.41 11.48 9.22
CA ARG A 385 -4.97 10.96 7.96
C ARG A 385 -4.45 9.56 7.60
N PHE A 386 -3.21 9.22 7.94
CA PHE A 386 -2.70 7.85 7.77
C PHE A 386 -3.41 6.88 8.72
N LEU A 387 -3.57 7.26 9.99
CA LEU A 387 -4.27 6.43 10.98
C LEU A 387 -5.74 6.20 10.61
N GLU A 388 -6.45 7.25 10.17
CA GLU A 388 -7.84 7.20 9.69
C GLU A 388 -8.04 6.26 8.48
N ARG A 389 -6.95 5.95 7.77
CA ARG A 389 -6.93 5.06 6.60
C ARG A 389 -6.31 3.70 6.89
N SER A 390 -5.93 3.44 8.14
CA SER A 390 -5.49 2.12 8.58
C SER A 390 -6.67 1.16 8.58
N GLY A 391 -6.74 0.27 7.61
CA GLY A 391 -7.86 -0.67 7.50
C GLY A 391 -8.00 -1.59 8.73
N GLY A 392 -6.91 -1.88 9.44
CA GLY A 392 -6.97 -2.59 10.72
C GLY A 392 -7.70 -1.83 11.83
N LEU A 393 -7.49 -0.51 11.91
CA LEU A 393 -8.20 0.37 12.87
C LEU A 393 -9.67 0.54 12.47
N ILE A 394 -9.94 0.84 11.19
CA ILE A 394 -11.32 0.94 10.67
C ILE A 394 -12.08 -0.35 10.95
N PHE A 395 -11.46 -1.52 10.75
CA PHE A 395 -12.10 -2.80 11.00
C PHE A 395 -12.53 -2.98 12.46
N GLN A 396 -11.73 -2.53 13.43
CA GLN A 396 -12.05 -2.65 14.86
C GLN A 396 -13.31 -1.87 15.23
N ASP A 397 -13.51 -0.72 14.58
CA ASP A 397 -14.65 0.17 14.79
C ASP A 397 -15.93 -0.25 14.05
N LEU A 398 -15.82 -1.22 13.12
CA LEU A 398 -16.97 -1.71 12.39
C LEU A 398 -18.03 -2.33 13.33
N PRO A 399 -19.33 -2.16 13.00
CA PRO A 399 -20.40 -2.89 13.66
C PRO A 399 -20.12 -4.39 13.68
N ALA A 400 -20.47 -5.07 14.78
CA ALA A 400 -20.19 -6.50 14.95
C ALA A 400 -20.71 -7.37 13.80
N ALA A 401 -21.86 -7.01 13.21
CA ALA A 401 -22.43 -7.71 12.05
C ALA A 401 -21.57 -7.58 10.78
N ASP A 402 -20.92 -6.43 10.56
CA ASP A 402 -20.03 -6.24 9.41
C ASP A 402 -18.70 -6.94 9.63
N ARG A 403 -18.14 -6.87 10.84
CA ARG A 403 -16.98 -7.70 11.20
C ARG A 403 -17.27 -9.18 10.97
N GLU A 404 -18.39 -9.68 11.47
CA GLU A 404 -18.79 -11.08 11.29
C GLU A 404 -19.01 -11.48 9.82
N ARG A 405 -19.39 -10.54 8.96
CA ARG A 405 -19.64 -10.77 7.52
C ARG A 405 -18.37 -10.72 6.70
N LEU A 406 -17.53 -9.70 6.86
CA LEU A 406 -16.31 -9.52 6.07
C LEU A 406 -15.35 -10.69 6.26
N ARG A 407 -14.63 -11.04 5.20
CA ARG A 407 -13.53 -12.01 5.25
C ARG A 407 -12.30 -11.38 4.63
N VAL A 408 -11.14 -11.68 5.21
CA VAL A 408 -9.87 -11.07 4.78
C VAL A 408 -8.90 -12.17 4.35
N TRP A 409 -8.29 -12.00 3.19
CA TRP A 409 -7.12 -12.78 2.78
C TRP A 409 -5.93 -11.82 2.71
N ALA A 410 -4.79 -12.15 3.29
CA ALA A 410 -3.60 -11.34 3.10
C ALA A 410 -2.38 -12.21 2.81
N ASP A 411 -1.40 -11.61 2.15
CA ASP A 411 -0.04 -12.14 2.08
C ASP A 411 0.99 -11.04 2.35
N GLY A 412 2.22 -11.48 2.65
CA GLY A 412 3.36 -10.60 2.86
C GLY A 412 4.66 -11.41 2.88
N GLY A 413 5.69 -10.87 2.24
CA GLY A 413 7.01 -11.48 2.18
C GLY A 413 7.80 -11.25 3.47
N ILE A 414 8.44 -12.29 4.01
CA ILE A 414 9.25 -12.19 5.24
C ILE A 414 10.57 -11.42 5.06
N ARG A 415 10.91 -11.05 3.82
CA ARG A 415 12.04 -10.20 3.45
C ARG A 415 11.60 -9.02 2.58
N ASP A 416 10.31 -8.69 2.60
CA ASP A 416 9.77 -7.53 1.89
C ASP A 416 10.42 -6.25 2.42
N ILE A 417 10.82 -5.36 1.50
CA ILE A 417 11.59 -4.14 1.79
C ILE A 417 10.88 -3.16 2.73
N PHE A 418 9.54 -3.19 2.77
CA PHE A 418 8.71 -2.35 3.65
C PHE A 418 8.14 -3.13 4.84
N ASN A 419 8.70 -4.30 5.15
CA ASN A 419 8.24 -5.18 6.22
C ASN A 419 6.76 -5.59 6.10
N PHE A 420 6.24 -5.81 4.88
CA PHE A 420 4.81 -6.12 4.72
C PHE A 420 4.34 -7.41 5.41
N ALA A 421 5.20 -8.40 5.64
CA ALA A 421 4.85 -9.51 6.52
C ALA A 421 4.61 -9.05 7.98
N THR A 422 5.47 -8.16 8.49
CA THR A 422 5.35 -7.59 9.84
C THR A 422 4.14 -6.68 9.96
N ALA A 423 3.94 -5.75 9.02
CA ALA A 423 2.73 -4.91 8.97
C ALA A 423 1.46 -5.77 8.96
N THR A 424 1.46 -6.87 8.18
CA THR A 424 0.32 -7.78 8.11
C THR A 424 0.16 -8.62 9.38
N ASN A 425 1.23 -8.95 10.13
CA ASN A 425 1.11 -9.54 11.47
C ASN A 425 0.25 -8.63 12.39
N HIS A 426 0.52 -7.31 12.39
CA HIS A 426 -0.25 -6.34 13.17
C HIS A 426 -1.71 -6.23 12.70
N LEU A 427 -1.95 -6.17 11.38
CA LEU A 427 -3.31 -6.24 10.82
C LEU A 427 -4.04 -7.47 11.38
N MET A 428 -3.43 -8.65 11.28
CA MET A 428 -4.02 -9.92 11.69
C MET A 428 -4.29 -9.97 13.20
N GLY A 429 -3.38 -9.41 14.00
CA GLY A 429 -3.62 -9.16 15.42
C GLY A 429 -4.88 -8.32 15.65
N ARG A 430 -5.00 -7.17 14.98
CA ARG A 430 -6.18 -6.30 15.10
C ARG A 430 -7.47 -6.99 14.68
N LEU A 431 -7.46 -7.79 13.61
CA LEU A 431 -8.61 -8.59 13.18
C LEU A 431 -9.00 -9.65 14.23
N GLN A 432 -8.01 -10.38 14.77
CA GLN A 432 -8.21 -11.37 15.84
C GLN A 432 -8.76 -10.70 17.11
N GLY A 433 -8.16 -9.58 17.50
CA GLY A 433 -8.64 -8.69 18.57
C GLY A 433 -10.05 -8.14 18.28
N ALA A 434 -10.45 -7.98 17.02
CA ALA A 434 -11.81 -7.62 16.64
C ALA A 434 -12.77 -8.82 16.58
N GLY A 435 -12.33 -10.01 16.98
CA GLY A 435 -13.14 -11.23 17.06
C GLY A 435 -13.21 -12.03 15.76
N GLN A 436 -12.41 -11.75 14.74
CA GLN A 436 -12.25 -12.65 13.59
C GLN A 436 -11.62 -13.97 14.02
N ASN A 437 -11.84 -15.03 13.24
CA ASN A 437 -11.05 -16.25 13.34
C ASN A 437 -9.88 -16.20 12.34
N VAL A 438 -8.71 -15.81 12.83
CA VAL A 438 -7.50 -15.61 12.02
C VAL A 438 -6.65 -16.87 11.95
N ARG A 439 -6.14 -17.17 10.76
CA ARG A 439 -5.15 -18.22 10.52
C ARG A 439 -3.94 -17.70 9.80
N VAL A 440 -2.78 -18.16 10.23
CA VAL A 440 -1.49 -17.78 9.65
C VAL A 440 -0.82 -19.03 9.09
N TYR A 441 -0.30 -18.93 7.88
CA TYR A 441 0.41 -20.00 7.18
C TYR A 441 1.79 -19.50 6.76
N ASP A 442 2.83 -20.19 7.21
CA ASP A 442 4.23 -19.93 6.86
C ASP A 442 4.58 -20.72 5.61
N ARG A 443 4.76 -20.00 4.50
CA ARG A 443 4.91 -20.50 3.13
C ARG A 443 3.62 -21.09 2.57
N PHE A 444 3.48 -21.02 1.25
CA PHE A 444 2.33 -21.60 0.52
C PHE A 444 2.14 -23.11 0.76
N PRO A 445 3.20 -23.95 0.85
CA PRO A 445 3.05 -25.37 1.16
C PRO A 445 2.38 -25.66 2.51
N SER A 446 2.33 -24.72 3.45
CA SER A 446 1.64 -24.94 4.74
C SER A 446 0.12 -24.88 4.62
N ILE A 447 -0.43 -24.29 3.55
CA ILE A 447 -1.87 -24.25 3.27
C ILE A 447 -2.38 -25.63 2.85
N LEU A 448 -1.57 -26.33 2.05
CA LEU A 448 -1.82 -27.65 1.54
C LEU A 448 -0.51 -28.43 1.67
N PRO A 449 -0.33 -29.23 2.74
CA PRO A 449 0.95 -29.89 3.02
C PRO A 449 1.33 -30.81 1.87
N THR A 450 2.15 -30.29 0.97
CA THR A 450 2.79 -30.94 -0.16
C THR A 450 4.25 -30.52 -0.18
N ASP A 451 5.14 -31.40 -0.65
CA ASP A 451 6.57 -31.08 -0.75
C ASP A 451 6.90 -30.13 -1.93
N ASP A 452 5.92 -29.79 -2.78
CA ASP A 452 6.11 -28.98 -3.99
C ASP A 452 5.75 -27.50 -3.80
N GLU A 453 6.63 -26.57 -4.24
CA GLU A 453 6.40 -25.11 -4.20
C GLU A 453 5.51 -24.59 -5.34
N VAL A 454 5.40 -25.30 -6.47
CA VAL A 454 4.58 -24.89 -7.62
C VAL A 454 3.25 -25.62 -7.57
N PHE A 455 2.19 -24.88 -7.27
CA PHE A 455 0.86 -25.43 -7.03
C PHE A 455 -0.07 -25.26 -8.23
N VAL A 456 -0.81 -26.33 -8.56
CA VAL A 456 -2.01 -26.25 -9.42
C VAL A 456 -3.21 -26.72 -8.58
N PRO A 457 -4.07 -25.81 -8.09
CA PRO A 457 -5.21 -26.14 -7.24
C PRO A 457 -6.20 -27.13 -7.82
N ALA A 458 -6.22 -27.26 -9.15
CA ALA A 458 -7.04 -28.22 -9.89
C ALA A 458 -6.87 -29.68 -9.44
N LEU A 459 -5.84 -30.01 -8.66
CA LEU A 459 -5.57 -31.37 -8.17
C LEU A 459 -5.93 -31.60 -6.70
N ALA A 460 -6.32 -30.57 -5.95
CA ALA A 460 -6.68 -30.72 -4.53
C ALA A 460 -8.17 -31.03 -4.38
N THR A 461 -8.50 -32.30 -4.10
CA THR A 461 -9.82 -32.68 -3.56
C THR A 461 -9.67 -33.39 -2.22
N PRO A 462 -10.54 -33.10 -1.22
CA PRO A 462 -11.66 -32.16 -1.22
C PRO A 462 -11.25 -30.71 -0.84
N ASP A 463 -12.05 -29.71 -1.30
CA ASP A 463 -11.89 -28.25 -1.12
C ASP A 463 -11.15 -27.85 0.17
N PRO A 464 -9.83 -27.61 0.09
CA PRO A 464 -9.01 -27.24 1.24
C PRO A 464 -9.18 -25.76 1.57
N PHE A 465 -9.51 -24.92 0.57
CA PHE A 465 -9.52 -23.47 0.70
C PHE A 465 -10.74 -22.99 1.47
N GLY A 466 -11.90 -23.64 1.32
CA GLY A 466 -13.12 -23.37 2.10
C GLY A 466 -12.97 -23.58 3.62
N GLN A 467 -11.86 -24.18 4.08
CA GLN A 467 -11.62 -24.56 5.48
C GLN A 467 -10.51 -23.73 6.16
N LEU A 468 -9.94 -22.74 5.46
CA LEU A 468 -8.79 -21.95 5.91
C LEU A 468 -9.11 -20.85 6.94
N GLY A 469 -10.36 -20.65 7.35
CA GLY A 469 -10.71 -19.62 8.33
C GLY A 469 -11.48 -18.44 7.74
N GLN A 470 -11.79 -17.48 8.63
CA GLN A 470 -12.49 -16.23 8.27
C GLN A 470 -11.52 -15.19 7.74
N SER A 471 -10.37 -15.07 8.41
CA SER A 471 -9.24 -14.26 7.96
C SER A 471 -8.02 -15.16 7.80
N VAL A 472 -7.33 -15.03 6.67
CA VAL A 472 -6.17 -15.86 6.32
C VAL A 472 -4.99 -14.96 6.04
N PHE A 473 -3.83 -15.33 6.55
CA PHE A 473 -2.56 -14.70 6.26
C PHE A 473 -1.54 -15.72 5.79
N VAL A 474 -0.88 -15.46 4.66
CA VAL A 474 0.25 -16.23 4.17
C VAL A 474 1.53 -15.41 4.29
N ARG A 475 2.44 -15.84 5.18
CA ARG A 475 3.80 -15.31 5.27
C ARG A 475 4.67 -16.10 4.31
N TYR A 476 4.99 -15.54 3.14
CA TYR A 476 5.78 -16.27 2.14
C TYR A 476 7.27 -15.94 2.24
N GLY A 477 8.08 -16.90 1.79
CA GLY A 477 9.53 -16.94 2.00
C GLY A 477 9.93 -18.02 3.01
N ASP A 478 11.04 -18.69 2.75
CA ASP A 478 11.62 -19.67 3.66
C ASP A 478 12.62 -18.97 4.61
N PRO A 479 12.38 -18.97 5.93
CA PRO A 479 13.33 -18.43 6.90
C PRO A 479 14.73 -19.07 6.80
N GLU A 480 14.80 -20.32 6.32
CA GLU A 480 16.03 -21.09 6.15
C GLU A 480 16.56 -21.08 4.69
N ALA A 481 16.04 -20.18 3.83
CA ALA A 481 16.50 -20.02 2.46
C ALA A 481 18.02 -19.78 2.38
N ASP A 482 18.66 -20.41 1.40
CA ASP A 482 20.06 -20.13 1.09
C ASP A 482 20.21 -18.80 0.34
N ALA A 483 21.46 -18.33 0.21
CA ALA A 483 21.75 -17.05 -0.43
C ALA A 483 21.26 -16.97 -1.89
N LEU A 484 21.23 -18.09 -2.62
CA LEU A 484 20.77 -18.10 -4.00
C LEU A 484 19.24 -17.96 -4.08
N ALA A 485 18.51 -18.64 -3.19
CA ALA A 485 17.07 -18.49 -3.10
C ALA A 485 16.67 -17.06 -2.71
N ILE A 486 17.41 -16.45 -1.76
CA ILE A 486 17.22 -15.05 -1.38
C ILE A 486 17.49 -14.11 -2.56
N ASP A 487 18.59 -14.31 -3.30
CA ASP A 487 18.94 -13.56 -4.52
C ASP A 487 17.90 -13.73 -5.64
N MET A 488 17.22 -14.88 -5.71
CA MET A 488 16.08 -15.12 -6.61
C MET A 488 14.77 -14.49 -6.12
N GLY A 489 14.77 -13.82 -4.96
CA GLY A 489 13.63 -13.11 -4.40
C GLY A 489 12.82 -13.87 -3.35
N ASP A 490 13.36 -14.92 -2.71
CA ASP A 490 12.62 -15.67 -1.69
C ASP A 490 12.15 -14.79 -0.51
N GLY A 491 10.83 -14.65 -0.40
CA GLY A 491 10.20 -13.81 0.63
C GLY A 491 10.35 -12.30 0.39
N ALA A 492 10.90 -11.87 -0.74
CA ALA A 492 11.04 -10.46 -1.09
C ALA A 492 9.70 -9.84 -1.54
N HIS A 493 9.72 -8.59 -1.99
CA HIS A 493 8.52 -7.77 -2.22
C HIS A 493 7.54 -8.36 -3.26
N VAL A 494 8.03 -8.90 -4.37
CA VAL A 494 7.24 -9.71 -5.30
C VAL A 494 7.27 -11.19 -4.91
N GLY A 495 8.45 -11.68 -4.51
CA GLY A 495 8.75 -13.08 -4.28
C GLY A 495 9.47 -13.73 -5.48
N THR A 496 9.80 -15.02 -5.35
CA THR A 496 10.22 -15.84 -6.49
C THR A 496 9.07 -16.01 -7.49
N VAL A 497 9.35 -16.46 -8.72
CA VAL A 497 8.30 -16.74 -9.73
C VAL A 497 7.20 -17.68 -9.20
N PRO A 498 7.51 -18.82 -8.52
CA PRO A 498 6.49 -19.63 -7.86
C PRO A 498 5.68 -18.89 -6.80
N GLN A 499 6.33 -18.08 -5.96
CA GLN A 499 5.63 -17.30 -4.93
C GLN A 499 4.66 -16.32 -5.57
N ALA A 500 5.10 -15.53 -6.56
CA ALA A 500 4.26 -14.59 -7.29
C ALA A 500 3.01 -15.26 -7.88
N ILE A 501 3.15 -16.44 -8.49
CA ILE A 501 2.02 -17.21 -9.02
C ILE A 501 1.07 -17.68 -7.90
N ASN A 502 1.63 -18.22 -6.82
CA ASN A 502 0.83 -18.77 -5.71
C ASN A 502 0.04 -17.69 -4.96
N ARG A 503 0.59 -16.47 -4.82
CA ARG A 503 -0.10 -15.31 -4.21
C ARG A 503 -1.47 -15.09 -4.83
N PHE A 504 -1.53 -15.03 -6.16
CA PHE A 504 -2.80 -14.90 -6.88
C PHE A 504 -3.65 -16.17 -6.81
N ILE A 505 -3.08 -17.30 -7.21
CA ILE A 505 -3.86 -18.52 -7.39
C ILE A 505 -4.56 -18.95 -6.10
N THR A 506 -3.85 -18.91 -4.95
CA THR A 506 -4.42 -19.33 -3.67
C THR A 506 -5.49 -18.37 -3.15
N MET A 507 -5.30 -17.06 -3.34
CA MET A 507 -6.31 -16.04 -3.04
C MET A 507 -7.57 -16.21 -3.90
N PHE A 508 -7.41 -16.33 -5.22
CA PHE A 508 -8.53 -16.51 -6.14
C PHE A 508 -9.28 -17.82 -5.88
N ASP A 509 -8.57 -18.92 -5.60
CA ASP A 509 -9.17 -20.17 -5.12
C ASP A 509 -10.00 -19.93 -3.85
N TRP A 510 -9.44 -19.21 -2.87
CA TRP A 510 -10.12 -18.94 -1.61
C TRP A 510 -11.40 -18.12 -1.80
N VAL A 511 -11.39 -17.11 -2.67
CA VAL A 511 -12.55 -16.28 -3.04
C VAL A 511 -13.59 -17.11 -3.81
N HIS A 512 -13.19 -17.74 -4.91
CA HIS A 512 -14.11 -18.40 -5.84
C HIS A 512 -14.76 -19.66 -5.27
N ASN A 513 -14.17 -20.29 -4.25
CA ASN A 513 -14.78 -21.43 -3.57
C ASN A 513 -15.75 -21.04 -2.43
N ARG A 514 -15.85 -19.74 -2.06
CA ARG A 514 -16.71 -19.28 -0.94
C ARG A 514 -18.05 -18.69 -1.36
N TRP A 515 -18.12 -18.13 -2.56
CA TRP A 515 -19.36 -17.63 -3.12
C TRP A 515 -20.28 -18.82 -3.50
N PRO A 516 -21.49 -18.91 -2.93
CA PRO A 516 -22.39 -20.02 -3.20
C PRO A 516 -22.94 -19.96 -4.64
N GLU A 517 -23.33 -21.10 -5.20
CA GLU A 517 -24.05 -21.15 -6.48
C GLU A 517 -23.32 -20.43 -7.65
N GLY A 518 -21.99 -20.54 -7.71
CA GLY A 518 -21.16 -19.97 -8.78
C GLY A 518 -21.37 -20.65 -10.14
N ASP A 519 -21.12 -19.91 -11.23
CA ASP A 519 -21.09 -20.46 -12.59
C ASP A 519 -19.73 -21.10 -12.88
N HIS A 520 -19.65 -22.42 -12.75
CA HIS A 520 -18.47 -23.22 -13.09
C HIS A 520 -18.60 -23.96 -14.43
N ALA A 521 -19.59 -23.61 -15.27
CA ALA A 521 -19.82 -24.34 -16.50
C ALA A 521 -18.61 -24.18 -17.45
N PRO A 522 -17.92 -25.27 -17.85
CA PRO A 522 -16.73 -25.17 -18.68
C PRO A 522 -17.02 -24.58 -20.06
N VAL A 523 -16.05 -23.84 -20.60
CA VAL A 523 -16.13 -23.21 -21.92
C VAL A 523 -15.03 -23.80 -22.81
N PRO A 524 -15.38 -24.55 -23.87
CA PRO A 524 -14.38 -25.17 -24.72
C PRO A 524 -13.59 -24.10 -25.50
N PRO A 525 -12.28 -24.31 -25.73
CA PRO A 525 -11.46 -23.43 -26.55
C PRO A 525 -11.86 -23.52 -28.04
N PRO A 526 -11.67 -22.44 -28.84
CA PRO A 526 -11.30 -21.10 -28.37
C PRO A 526 -12.47 -20.45 -27.64
N PHE A 527 -12.19 -19.85 -26.49
CA PHE A 527 -13.16 -19.01 -25.79
C PHE A 527 -12.84 -17.54 -26.07
N GLU A 528 -13.88 -16.77 -26.38
CA GLU A 528 -13.75 -15.32 -26.51
C GLU A 528 -13.38 -14.74 -25.14
N ARG A 529 -12.35 -13.88 -25.17
CA ARG A 529 -11.88 -13.10 -24.04
C ARG A 529 -11.92 -11.65 -24.47
N GLU A 530 -12.65 -10.85 -23.71
CA GLU A 530 -12.70 -9.41 -23.90
C GLU A 530 -11.92 -8.79 -22.75
N ASP A 531 -10.65 -8.49 -23.04
CA ASP A 531 -9.78 -7.69 -22.20
C ASP A 531 -9.62 -6.35 -22.89
N THR A 532 -10.00 -5.29 -22.21
CA THR A 532 -10.03 -3.95 -22.80
C THR A 532 -9.81 -2.90 -21.71
N VAL A 533 -9.33 -1.73 -22.13
CA VAL A 533 -9.30 -0.52 -21.31
C VAL A 533 -10.53 0.29 -21.68
N VAL A 534 -11.32 0.66 -20.69
CA VAL A 534 -12.59 1.37 -20.85
C VAL A 534 -12.52 2.69 -20.10
N PHE A 535 -13.33 3.63 -20.57
CA PHE A 535 -13.40 4.99 -20.05
C PHE A 535 -14.84 5.32 -19.68
N PHE A 536 -15.02 6.04 -18.58
CA PHE A 536 -16.30 6.64 -18.24
C PHE A 536 -16.08 7.98 -17.52
N HIS A 537 -17.07 8.88 -17.55
CA HIS A 537 -16.98 10.12 -16.79
C HIS A 537 -17.30 9.89 -15.31
N SER A 538 -16.37 10.24 -14.42
CA SER A 538 -16.54 10.20 -12.97
C SER A 538 -16.96 11.57 -12.47
N GLU A 539 -18.14 11.67 -11.86
CA GLU A 539 -18.70 12.93 -11.36
C GLU A 539 -17.96 13.40 -10.11
N ARG A 540 -17.49 12.45 -9.28
CA ARG A 540 -16.73 12.74 -8.06
C ARG A 540 -15.30 13.18 -8.38
N LEU A 541 -14.69 12.56 -9.40
CA LEU A 541 -13.37 12.94 -9.87
C LEU A 541 -13.41 14.19 -10.75
N GLY A 542 -14.53 14.48 -11.41
CA GLY A 542 -14.68 15.63 -12.31
C GLY A 542 -14.08 15.43 -13.70
N LYS A 543 -13.43 14.29 -13.99
CA LYS A 543 -12.84 13.97 -15.29
C LYS A 543 -13.15 12.55 -15.76
N THR A 544 -12.74 12.23 -16.99
CA THR A 544 -12.78 10.87 -17.51
C THR A 544 -11.89 9.97 -16.67
N TYR A 545 -12.47 8.86 -16.20
CA TYR A 545 -11.80 7.84 -15.43
C TYR A 545 -11.55 6.60 -16.28
N ARG A 546 -10.30 6.14 -16.26
CA ARG A 546 -9.81 4.97 -16.98
C ARG A 546 -9.89 3.73 -16.09
N TYR A 547 -10.21 2.57 -16.65
CA TYR A 547 -10.07 1.29 -15.95
C TYR A 547 -9.88 0.14 -16.93
N GLY A 548 -9.14 -0.88 -16.51
CA GLY A 548 -9.04 -2.15 -17.22
C GLY A 548 -10.21 -3.07 -16.89
N LEU A 549 -10.63 -3.87 -17.86
CA LEU A 549 -11.75 -4.79 -17.74
C LEU A 549 -11.45 -6.12 -18.41
N SER A 550 -11.69 -7.21 -17.69
CA SER A 550 -11.72 -8.57 -18.25
C SER A 550 -13.08 -9.22 -18.02
N LEU A 551 -13.77 -9.55 -19.11
CA LEU A 551 -15.04 -10.26 -19.05
C LEU A 551 -14.83 -11.78 -18.99
N PRO A 552 -15.66 -12.53 -18.24
CA PRO A 552 -15.46 -13.96 -18.07
C PRO A 552 -15.62 -14.74 -19.39
N PRO A 553 -14.96 -15.90 -19.52
CA PRO A 553 -15.09 -16.77 -20.69
C PRO A 553 -16.55 -17.07 -21.03
N GLY A 554 -16.93 -16.80 -22.28
CA GLY A 554 -18.29 -17.04 -22.77
C GLY A 554 -19.30 -15.95 -22.41
N TYR A 555 -18.88 -14.80 -21.87
CA TYR A 555 -19.77 -13.67 -21.57
C TYR A 555 -20.62 -13.27 -22.79
N GLY A 556 -20.02 -13.10 -23.97
CA GLY A 556 -20.71 -12.70 -25.20
C GLY A 556 -21.64 -13.75 -25.82
N ARG A 557 -21.67 -14.99 -25.32
CA ARG A 557 -22.48 -16.06 -25.91
C ARG A 557 -23.96 -15.87 -25.64
N ALA A 558 -24.78 -16.11 -26.66
CA ALA A 558 -26.24 -15.92 -26.58
C ALA A 558 -26.89 -16.77 -25.48
N GLU A 559 -26.40 -17.98 -25.23
CA GLU A 559 -26.90 -18.83 -24.14
C GLU A 559 -26.64 -18.25 -22.74
N ASN A 560 -25.65 -17.36 -22.60
CA ASN A 560 -25.30 -16.73 -21.35
C ASN A 560 -25.93 -15.35 -21.19
N ALA A 561 -26.77 -14.88 -22.13
CA ALA A 561 -27.31 -13.50 -22.18
C ALA A 561 -27.93 -13.02 -20.85
N ASP A 562 -28.56 -13.91 -20.09
CA ASP A 562 -29.22 -13.60 -18.82
C ASP A 562 -28.36 -13.88 -17.56
N VAL A 563 -27.13 -14.36 -17.73
CA VAL A 563 -26.23 -14.71 -16.62
C VAL A 563 -25.60 -13.44 -16.04
N ARG A 564 -25.55 -13.37 -14.70
CA ARG A 564 -24.89 -12.30 -13.94
C ARG A 564 -23.72 -12.86 -13.14
N TYR A 565 -22.65 -12.08 -13.06
CA TYR A 565 -21.34 -12.50 -12.55
C TYR A 565 -20.92 -11.68 -11.31
N PRO A 566 -20.25 -12.31 -10.33
CA PRO A 566 -19.51 -11.58 -9.29
C PRO A 566 -18.43 -10.68 -9.91
N VAL A 567 -17.98 -9.70 -9.13
CA VAL A 567 -16.94 -8.73 -9.54
C VAL A 567 -15.73 -8.84 -8.60
N VAL A 568 -14.54 -8.87 -9.18
CA VAL A 568 -13.28 -8.76 -8.44
C VAL A 568 -12.55 -7.50 -8.92
N LEU A 569 -12.35 -6.55 -8.02
CA LEU A 569 -11.53 -5.37 -8.27
C LEU A 569 -10.09 -5.68 -7.86
N LEU A 570 -9.14 -5.52 -8.77
CA LEU A 570 -7.71 -5.70 -8.53
C LEU A 570 -6.98 -4.36 -8.71
N LEU A 571 -6.59 -3.76 -7.60
CA LEU A 571 -5.87 -2.50 -7.54
C LEU A 571 -4.37 -2.73 -7.80
N HIS A 572 -3.79 -1.96 -8.72
CA HIS A 572 -2.38 -2.06 -9.09
C HIS A 572 -1.43 -1.47 -8.03
N GLY A 573 -0.17 -1.89 -8.11
CA GLY A 573 0.90 -1.42 -7.23
C GLY A 573 1.43 -0.04 -7.63
N TYR A 574 2.37 0.46 -6.84
CA TYR A 574 3.06 1.73 -7.09
C TYR A 574 3.73 1.71 -8.48
N GLY A 575 3.63 2.82 -9.23
CA GLY A 575 4.25 2.95 -10.56
C GLY A 575 3.55 2.18 -11.68
N GLN A 576 2.42 1.51 -11.41
CA GLN A 576 1.69 0.72 -12.40
C GLN A 576 0.41 1.44 -12.83
N GLY A 577 -0.11 1.08 -14.00
CA GLY A 577 -1.44 1.47 -14.48
C GLY A 577 -2.37 0.26 -14.67
N PRO A 578 -3.66 0.51 -14.95
CA PRO A 578 -4.65 -0.54 -15.22
C PRO A 578 -4.34 -1.41 -16.45
N GLU A 579 -3.44 -0.98 -17.34
CA GLU A 579 -2.96 -1.71 -18.51
C GLU A 579 -1.92 -2.80 -18.19
N ASP A 580 -1.29 -2.76 -17.01
CA ASP A 580 -0.23 -3.70 -16.63
C ASP A 580 -0.78 -5.02 -16.07
N LEU A 581 -1.99 -4.98 -15.52
CA LEU A 581 -2.63 -6.12 -14.85
C LEU A 581 -3.46 -7.09 -15.73
N PRO A 582 -4.01 -6.73 -16.90
CA PRO A 582 -4.77 -7.64 -17.76
C PRO A 582 -4.00 -8.89 -18.22
N VAL A 583 -2.66 -8.88 -18.17
CA VAL A 583 -1.84 -10.09 -18.38
C VAL A 583 -2.21 -11.18 -17.36
N ALA A 584 -2.49 -10.81 -16.11
CA ALA A 584 -3.01 -11.73 -15.09
C ALA A 584 -4.38 -12.30 -15.52
N GLY A 585 -5.25 -11.48 -16.11
CA GLY A 585 -6.53 -11.92 -16.70
C GLY A 585 -6.41 -13.11 -17.65
N THR A 586 -5.28 -13.23 -18.38
CA THR A 586 -4.98 -14.40 -19.24
C THR A 586 -4.88 -15.70 -18.45
N LEU A 587 -4.11 -15.68 -17.35
CA LEU A 587 -3.93 -16.84 -16.48
C LEU A 587 -5.25 -17.21 -15.82
N LEU A 588 -5.96 -16.21 -15.29
CA LEU A 588 -7.20 -16.38 -14.54
C LEU A 588 -8.35 -16.89 -15.41
N ALA A 589 -8.43 -16.46 -16.68
CA ALA A 589 -9.44 -16.93 -17.63
C ALA A 589 -9.37 -18.44 -17.87
N GLY A 590 -8.19 -19.04 -17.85
CA GLY A 590 -8.02 -20.49 -17.99
C GLY A 590 -8.70 -21.27 -16.86
N PHE A 591 -8.56 -20.83 -15.62
CA PHE A 591 -9.21 -21.45 -14.46
C PHE A 591 -10.73 -21.32 -14.50
N MET A 592 -11.25 -20.15 -14.92
CA MET A 592 -12.68 -19.94 -15.11
C MET A 592 -13.25 -20.78 -16.27
N ALA A 593 -12.53 -20.86 -17.40
CA ALA A 593 -12.97 -21.61 -18.58
C ALA A 593 -13.00 -23.12 -18.32
N ASN A 594 -12.10 -23.65 -17.49
CA ASN A 594 -12.08 -25.07 -17.13
C ASN A 594 -13.06 -25.43 -16.00
N GLY A 595 -13.72 -24.44 -15.38
CA GLY A 595 -14.66 -24.63 -14.29
C GLY A 595 -14.00 -24.83 -12.92
N ASN A 596 -12.68 -24.64 -12.81
CA ASN A 596 -11.98 -24.65 -11.53
C ASN A 596 -12.44 -23.51 -10.63
N TRP A 597 -12.61 -22.32 -11.23
CA TRP A 597 -13.20 -21.16 -10.58
C TRP A 597 -14.54 -20.85 -11.18
N GLN A 598 -15.40 -20.21 -10.38
CA GLN A 598 -16.60 -19.61 -10.94
C GLN A 598 -16.21 -18.42 -11.82
N LYS A 599 -16.97 -18.21 -12.88
CA LYS A 599 -16.83 -17.05 -13.75
C LYS A 599 -17.08 -15.76 -12.98
N SER A 600 -16.22 -14.77 -13.17
CA SER A 600 -16.35 -13.42 -12.60
C SER A 600 -15.88 -12.35 -13.59
N ILE A 601 -16.30 -11.11 -13.37
CA ILE A 601 -15.76 -9.94 -14.06
C ILE A 601 -14.57 -9.44 -13.25
N LEU A 602 -13.42 -9.27 -13.90
CA LEU A 602 -12.25 -8.65 -13.28
C LEU A 602 -12.17 -7.19 -13.72
N VAL A 603 -11.91 -6.31 -12.77
CA VAL A 603 -11.82 -4.88 -12.99
C VAL A 603 -10.50 -4.40 -12.41
N TYR A 604 -9.78 -3.58 -13.16
CA TYR A 604 -8.48 -2.99 -12.80
C TYR A 604 -8.68 -1.47 -12.74
N PRO A 605 -9.08 -0.91 -11.59
CA PRO A 605 -9.29 0.53 -11.47
C PRO A 605 -7.99 1.30 -11.60
N GLU A 606 -8.07 2.54 -12.10
CA GLU A 606 -6.95 3.47 -12.15
C GLU A 606 -6.69 4.11 -10.78
N GLY A 607 -5.42 4.12 -10.39
CA GLY A 607 -4.93 4.88 -9.24
C GLY A 607 -3.62 5.61 -9.53
N PHE A 608 -3.07 5.51 -10.74
CA PHE A 608 -1.83 6.15 -11.11
C PHE A 608 -2.01 7.67 -11.18
N CYS A 609 -1.19 8.39 -10.43
CA CYS A 609 -1.26 9.86 -10.32
C CYS A 609 -0.08 10.58 -10.97
N GLY A 610 0.88 9.83 -11.54
CA GLY A 610 2.05 10.38 -12.21
C GLY A 610 1.81 10.69 -13.69
N ASP A 611 2.91 10.93 -14.40
CA ASP A 611 2.88 11.13 -15.85
C ASP A 611 2.46 9.89 -16.59
N SER A 612 1.24 9.90 -17.09
CA SER A 612 0.86 9.03 -18.19
C SER A 612 0.97 9.83 -19.48
N ASP A 613 1.42 9.20 -20.57
CA ASP A 613 1.30 9.80 -21.90
C ASP A 613 -0.17 10.27 -22.05
N ALA A 614 -0.39 11.57 -22.23
CA ALA A 614 -1.74 12.13 -22.31
C ALA A 614 -2.51 11.45 -23.44
N TYR A 615 -3.49 10.61 -23.09
CA TYR A 615 -4.37 9.93 -24.03
C TYR A 615 -5.43 10.91 -24.55
N GLN A 616 -5.00 11.84 -25.40
CA GLN A 616 -5.84 12.85 -26.05
C GLN A 616 -7.01 12.30 -26.89
N CYS A 617 -7.02 11.00 -27.18
CA CYS A 617 -8.04 10.38 -28.02
C CYS A 617 -9.37 10.10 -27.29
N ASN A 618 -9.47 10.33 -25.98
CA ASN A 618 -10.66 10.11 -25.15
C ASN A 618 -10.70 11.00 -23.88
N ASP A 619 -10.11 12.19 -23.90
CA ASP A 619 -10.03 13.10 -22.74
C ASP A 619 -11.23 14.07 -22.64
N GLY A 620 -12.09 14.12 -23.66
CA GLY A 620 -13.24 15.02 -23.69
C GLY A 620 -12.93 16.44 -24.21
N VAL A 621 -11.75 16.66 -24.78
CA VAL A 621 -11.30 17.93 -25.40
C VAL A 621 -11.16 17.76 -26.92
N ASP A 622 -11.53 18.79 -27.70
CA ASP A 622 -11.33 18.84 -29.16
C ASP A 622 -9.89 19.29 -29.45
N ASN A 623 -8.97 18.33 -29.41
CA ASN A 623 -7.53 18.59 -29.41
C ASN A 623 -6.95 18.98 -30.79
N ASP A 624 -7.70 18.77 -31.89
CA ASP A 624 -7.30 19.18 -33.24
C ASP A 624 -8.14 20.32 -33.84
N GLY A 625 -9.14 20.79 -33.10
CA GLY A 625 -9.96 21.95 -33.43
C GLY A 625 -10.92 21.71 -34.59
N ASP A 626 -11.28 20.46 -34.86
CA ASP A 626 -12.17 20.07 -35.96
C ASP A 626 -13.67 20.19 -35.61
N GLY A 627 -13.98 20.48 -34.34
CA GLY A 627 -15.32 20.65 -33.80
C GLY A 627 -15.96 19.35 -33.29
N LEU A 628 -15.20 18.26 -33.19
CA LEU A 628 -15.58 16.97 -32.62
C LEU A 628 -14.68 16.64 -31.44
N VAL A 629 -15.19 15.84 -30.52
CA VAL A 629 -14.46 15.40 -29.32
C VAL A 629 -14.33 13.87 -29.39
N ASP A 630 -13.12 13.37 -29.16
CA ASP A 630 -12.71 11.96 -29.05
C ASP A 630 -12.82 11.10 -30.34
N ALA A 631 -12.10 9.97 -30.35
CA ALA A 631 -12.03 8.99 -31.45
C ALA A 631 -13.39 8.42 -31.92
N GLY A 632 -14.43 8.56 -31.09
CA GLY A 632 -15.80 8.13 -31.39
C GLY A 632 -16.52 8.96 -32.45
N ASN A 633 -16.08 10.19 -32.71
CA ASN A 633 -16.76 11.12 -33.61
C ASN A 633 -16.05 11.37 -34.95
N ASP A 634 -14.73 11.19 -35.04
CA ASP A 634 -14.00 11.39 -36.30
C ASP A 634 -13.99 10.11 -37.19
N ARG A 635 -14.47 10.25 -38.42
CA ARG A 635 -14.42 9.17 -39.43
C ARG A 635 -13.16 9.23 -40.31
N LEU A 636 -12.33 10.26 -40.18
CA LEU A 636 -11.20 10.52 -41.06
C LEU A 636 -9.82 10.18 -40.45
N ARG A 637 -9.69 9.99 -39.13
CA ARG A 637 -8.42 9.62 -38.48
C ARG A 637 -8.47 8.50 -37.43
N ARG A 638 -9.38 7.53 -37.56
CA ARG A 638 -9.35 6.28 -36.76
C ARG A 638 -7.96 5.61 -36.67
N ARG A 639 -7.05 5.83 -37.62
CA ARG A 639 -5.67 5.30 -37.60
C ARG A 639 -4.69 5.98 -36.64
N ALA A 640 -4.97 7.18 -36.11
CA ALA A 640 -4.10 7.81 -35.11
C ALA A 640 -4.41 7.25 -33.71
N CYS A 641 -5.68 6.95 -33.44
CA CYS A 641 -6.15 6.38 -32.18
C CYS A 641 -6.33 4.83 -32.20
N GLU A 642 -6.25 4.17 -33.37
CA GLU A 642 -6.16 2.71 -33.52
C GLU A 642 -4.78 2.36 -34.07
N ASP A 643 -3.89 1.87 -33.22
CA ASP A 643 -2.49 1.60 -33.57
C ASP A 643 -2.36 0.30 -34.37
N ASP A 644 -2.11 0.43 -35.68
CA ASP A 644 -1.78 -0.67 -36.59
C ASP A 644 -0.25 -0.73 -36.81
N GLY A 645 0.50 -1.05 -35.76
CA GLY A 645 1.82 -1.70 -35.85
C GLY A 645 3.03 -0.85 -35.49
N ASP A 646 3.45 -0.92 -34.22
CA ASP A 646 4.73 -0.39 -33.79
C ASP A 646 5.79 -1.51 -33.68
N CYS A 647 6.70 -1.51 -34.64
CA CYS A 647 7.90 -2.35 -34.66
C CYS A 647 9.08 -1.45 -35.01
N ASN A 648 10.10 -1.38 -34.16
CA ASN A 648 11.26 -0.52 -34.38
C ASN A 648 12.01 -0.87 -35.68
N GLY A 649 12.21 0.10 -36.59
CA GLY A 649 13.02 -0.06 -37.81
C GLY A 649 12.30 -0.74 -38.99
N ASP A 650 13.03 -1.45 -39.86
CA ASP A 650 12.48 -2.14 -41.07
C ASP A 650 11.66 -3.42 -40.75
N TYR A 651 11.18 -3.56 -39.51
CA TYR A 651 10.51 -4.75 -39.02
C TYR A 651 9.01 -4.68 -39.32
N THR A 652 8.42 -5.83 -39.64
CA THR A 652 6.98 -5.95 -39.96
C THR A 652 6.31 -6.85 -38.96
N CYS A 653 5.14 -6.43 -38.49
CA CYS A 653 4.34 -7.21 -37.56
C CYS A 653 3.77 -8.46 -38.24
N ARG A 654 4.10 -9.65 -37.73
CA ARG A 654 3.64 -10.94 -38.30
C ARG A 654 3.15 -11.89 -37.22
N GLU A 655 2.12 -12.65 -37.56
CA GLU A 655 1.55 -13.67 -36.69
C GLU A 655 2.55 -14.83 -36.51
N ASN A 656 2.77 -15.23 -35.26
CA ASN A 656 3.61 -16.39 -34.96
C ASN A 656 2.96 -17.65 -35.56
N HIS A 657 3.76 -18.52 -36.18
CA HIS A 657 3.32 -19.82 -36.72
C HIS A 657 2.65 -20.73 -35.67
N MET A 658 2.84 -20.46 -34.37
CA MET A 658 2.17 -21.16 -33.27
C MET A 658 0.85 -20.51 -32.81
N GLY A 659 0.41 -19.40 -33.42
CA GLY A 659 -0.85 -18.73 -33.08
C GLY A 659 -0.86 -18.01 -31.72
N LEU A 660 0.32 -17.73 -31.15
CA LEU A 660 0.51 -17.14 -29.81
C LEU A 660 0.59 -15.59 -29.82
N GLY A 661 0.13 -14.94 -30.89
CA GLY A 661 0.20 -13.47 -31.05
C GLY A 661 1.06 -13.01 -32.23
N ARG A 662 1.14 -11.70 -32.42
CA ARG A 662 1.94 -11.06 -33.49
C ARG A 662 3.23 -10.46 -32.92
N PHE A 663 4.33 -10.61 -33.63
CA PHE A 663 5.66 -10.17 -33.22
C PHE A 663 6.34 -9.33 -34.31
N CYS A 664 7.28 -8.48 -33.89
CA CYS A 664 8.08 -7.65 -34.79
C CYS A 664 9.16 -8.47 -35.49
N CYS A 665 9.02 -8.71 -36.80
CA CYS A 665 9.91 -9.58 -37.56
C CYS A 665 10.60 -8.84 -38.72
N PRO A 666 11.92 -9.00 -38.93
CA PRO A 666 12.59 -8.41 -40.08
C PRO A 666 12.12 -9.08 -41.40
N PRO A 667 12.25 -8.39 -42.55
CA PRO A 667 11.61 -8.80 -43.80
C PRO A 667 12.05 -10.18 -44.33
N ASP A 668 13.27 -10.58 -43.97
CA ASP A 668 14.03 -11.73 -44.46
C ASP A 668 13.95 -12.97 -43.55
N TRP A 669 13.27 -12.87 -42.41
CA TRP A 669 13.08 -14.00 -41.50
C TRP A 669 11.89 -14.88 -41.89
N THR A 670 12.08 -16.19 -41.82
CA THR A 670 11.05 -17.20 -42.13
C THR A 670 10.31 -17.73 -40.90
N HIS A 671 10.81 -17.47 -39.68
CA HIS A 671 10.27 -17.96 -38.40
C HIS A 671 10.38 -16.85 -37.31
N CYS A 672 9.36 -16.67 -36.47
CA CYS A 672 9.31 -15.68 -35.38
C CYS A 672 9.02 -16.36 -34.00
N GLY A 673 9.79 -16.06 -32.93
CA GLY A 673 9.70 -16.63 -31.54
C GLY A 673 11.05 -16.68 -30.76
N PRO A 674 11.09 -16.77 -29.39
CA PRO A 674 11.77 -15.84 -28.43
C PRO A 674 13.19 -16.29 -27.94
N PRO A 675 14.00 -15.48 -27.17
CA PRO A 675 13.71 -14.86 -25.85
C PRO A 675 13.69 -13.31 -25.74
N GLU A 676 14.08 -12.56 -26.77
CA GLU A 676 14.26 -11.08 -26.65
C GLU A 676 13.42 -10.25 -27.66
N GLN A 677 12.39 -10.83 -28.27
CA GLN A 677 11.65 -10.16 -29.34
C GLN A 677 10.39 -9.42 -28.85
N GLU A 678 10.26 -8.15 -29.28
CA GLU A 678 9.16 -7.23 -29.01
C GLU A 678 7.83 -7.75 -29.60
N VAL A 679 6.78 -7.75 -28.79
CA VAL A 679 5.41 -8.15 -29.15
C VAL A 679 4.73 -6.95 -29.82
N CYS A 680 4.07 -7.16 -30.97
CA CYS A 680 3.36 -6.06 -31.62
C CYS A 680 2.16 -5.60 -30.79
N GLY A 681 1.96 -4.28 -30.69
CA GLY A 681 0.75 -3.70 -30.09
C GLY A 681 0.67 -3.79 -28.57
N ASN A 682 1.78 -4.09 -27.89
CA ASN A 682 1.85 -4.05 -26.43
C ASN A 682 2.35 -2.69 -25.88
N ARG A 683 2.66 -1.74 -26.77
CA ARG A 683 2.66 -0.32 -26.43
C ARG A 683 1.29 0.20 -26.84
N GLN A 684 0.42 0.53 -25.89
CA GLN A 684 -0.66 1.46 -26.17
C GLN A 684 -0.04 2.87 -26.25
N SER A 685 0.81 3.15 -27.24
CA SER A 685 1.26 4.51 -27.52
C SER A 685 0.25 5.20 -28.44
N GLY A 686 -1.02 5.21 -28.04
CA GLY A 686 -2.10 5.87 -28.78
C GLY A 686 -1.89 7.37 -28.76
N ARG A 687 -1.09 7.88 -29.71
CA ARG A 687 -0.83 9.31 -29.88
C ARG A 687 -2.10 10.01 -30.35
N SER A 688 -2.46 11.08 -29.64
CA SER A 688 -3.04 12.35 -30.13
C SER A 688 -3.97 12.33 -31.35
N GLU A 689 -5.14 12.96 -31.22
CA GLU A 689 -6.01 13.31 -32.36
C GLU A 689 -5.29 14.19 -33.41
N SER A 690 -4.35 15.03 -32.94
CA SER A 690 -3.56 15.96 -33.76
C SER A 690 -2.41 15.29 -34.55
N GLY A 691 -1.87 14.17 -34.05
CA GLY A 691 -0.68 13.49 -34.57
C GLY A 691 0.65 13.94 -33.94
N GLU A 692 0.63 14.88 -32.99
CA GLU A 692 1.78 15.32 -32.19
C GLU A 692 1.55 14.99 -30.70
N PRO A 693 2.57 14.49 -29.95
CA PRO A 693 2.44 14.33 -28.52
C PRO A 693 2.20 15.70 -27.87
N VAL A 694 1.12 15.81 -27.12
CA VAL A 694 0.82 16.98 -26.28
C VAL A 694 1.10 16.56 -24.85
N THR A 695 1.76 17.45 -24.12
CA THR A 695 2.16 17.22 -22.73
C THR A 695 1.04 17.66 -21.81
N LEU A 696 0.96 17.12 -20.59
CA LEU A 696 -0.02 17.55 -19.57
C LEU A 696 0.02 19.07 -19.31
N CYS A 697 1.12 19.74 -19.65
CA CYS A 697 1.29 21.18 -19.52
C CYS A 697 0.93 21.99 -20.79
N SER A 698 0.29 21.36 -21.77
CA SER A 698 -0.12 21.99 -23.02
C SER A 698 -1.38 21.39 -23.65
N ASP A 699 -2.14 20.58 -22.89
CA ASP A 699 -3.35 19.89 -23.36
C ASP A 699 -4.66 20.66 -23.07
N GLY A 700 -4.59 21.75 -22.30
CA GLY A 700 -5.74 22.58 -21.95
C GLY A 700 -6.66 21.95 -20.91
N VAL A 701 -6.25 20.85 -20.30
CA VAL A 701 -6.92 20.18 -19.19
C VAL A 701 -6.35 20.70 -17.87
N ASP A 702 -7.10 20.53 -16.78
CA ASP A 702 -6.66 20.73 -15.41
C ASP A 702 -6.44 19.32 -14.81
N ASN A 703 -5.26 18.76 -15.03
CA ASN A 703 -4.97 17.35 -14.78
C ASN A 703 -4.90 16.99 -13.28
N ASP A 704 -4.49 17.90 -12.41
CA ASP A 704 -4.45 17.73 -10.94
C ASP A 704 -5.63 18.38 -10.19
N LEU A 705 -6.49 19.12 -10.90
CA LEU A 705 -7.75 19.70 -10.42
C LEU A 705 -7.55 20.81 -9.37
N ASP A 706 -6.45 21.55 -9.48
CA ASP A 706 -6.16 22.72 -8.64
C ASP A 706 -6.88 24.00 -9.12
N GLY A 707 -7.51 23.95 -10.30
CA GLY A 707 -8.24 25.05 -10.93
C GLY A 707 -7.41 25.87 -11.92
N ARG A 708 -6.21 25.42 -12.29
CA ARG A 708 -5.34 26.00 -13.32
C ARG A 708 -5.15 24.99 -14.44
N THR A 709 -4.61 25.46 -15.56
CA THR A 709 -4.43 24.65 -16.78
C THR A 709 -3.12 25.02 -17.42
N ASP A 710 -2.34 24.06 -17.89
CA ASP A 710 -1.13 24.27 -18.69
C ASP A 710 -0.15 25.29 -18.08
N LEU A 711 0.39 26.22 -18.87
CA LEU A 711 1.35 27.25 -18.44
C LEU A 711 0.76 28.31 -17.48
N ASP A 712 -0.55 28.31 -17.27
CA ASP A 712 -1.18 29.10 -16.19
C ASP A 712 -1.06 28.37 -14.85
N ASP A 713 -0.81 27.06 -14.85
CA ASP A 713 -0.39 26.28 -13.68
C ASP A 713 1.12 26.46 -13.41
N GLN A 714 1.42 26.64 -12.12
CA GLN A 714 2.79 26.75 -11.63
C GLN A 714 3.52 25.40 -11.61
N GLY A 715 2.83 24.27 -11.55
CA GLY A 715 3.41 22.94 -11.80
C GLY A 715 4.08 22.84 -13.18
N CYS A 716 3.54 23.58 -14.16
CA CYS A 716 4.03 23.65 -15.53
C CYS A 716 5.02 24.78 -15.83
N MET A 717 5.25 25.71 -14.89
CA MET A 717 6.09 26.88 -15.15
C MET A 717 7.57 26.54 -15.31
N GLY A 718 8.15 26.94 -16.45
CA GLY A 718 9.58 26.90 -16.72
C GLY A 718 10.09 25.62 -17.37
N ARG A 719 9.21 24.64 -17.64
CA ARG A 719 9.56 23.37 -18.31
C ARG A 719 8.42 22.84 -19.23
N PRO A 720 8.03 23.57 -20.29
CA PRO A 720 6.95 23.14 -21.20
C PRO A 720 7.21 21.79 -21.92
N GLU A 721 8.45 21.31 -21.88
CA GLU A 721 8.96 20.08 -22.50
C GLU A 721 9.49 19.06 -21.49
N GLN A 722 9.33 19.34 -20.19
CA GLN A 722 9.38 18.35 -19.12
C GLN A 722 8.07 18.50 -18.35
N ASP A 723 7.06 17.83 -18.89
CA ASP A 723 5.77 17.45 -18.31
C ASP A 723 5.88 17.50 -16.77
N THR A 724 4.96 18.13 -16.03
CA THR A 724 3.67 17.52 -15.67
C THR A 724 2.75 18.57 -15.03
N GLU A 725 1.45 18.46 -15.33
CA GLU A 725 0.34 18.86 -14.45
C GLU A 725 -0.17 17.60 -13.70
N ALA A 726 0.72 16.61 -13.54
CA ALA A 726 0.40 15.38 -12.84
C ALA A 726 0.26 15.65 -11.34
N ASP A 727 -0.67 14.95 -10.71
CA ASP A 727 -1.02 15.06 -9.31
C ASP A 727 0.08 14.52 -8.37
N CYS A 728 0.92 13.59 -8.83
CA CYS A 728 2.10 13.12 -8.10
C CYS A 728 3.28 12.81 -9.04
N LYS A 729 4.37 12.19 -8.54
CA LYS A 729 5.51 11.80 -9.36
C LYS A 729 5.22 10.51 -10.15
N GLN A 730 5.11 9.36 -9.48
CA GLN A 730 4.80 8.06 -10.14
C GLN A 730 4.00 7.10 -9.24
N GLY A 731 3.32 7.63 -8.23
CA GLY A 731 2.56 6.83 -7.29
C GLY A 731 1.29 6.21 -7.88
N SER A 732 0.76 5.23 -7.14
CA SER A 732 -0.57 4.68 -7.37
C SER A 732 -1.36 4.67 -6.08
N PHE A 733 -2.40 5.50 -6.01
CA PHE A 733 -3.20 5.70 -4.81
C PHE A 733 -4.70 5.72 -5.15
N TYR A 734 -5.50 5.37 -4.14
CA TYR A 734 -6.96 5.26 -4.27
C TYR A 734 -7.64 5.98 -3.10
N THR A 735 -7.13 7.17 -2.79
CA THR A 735 -7.62 8.09 -1.76
C THR A 735 -8.01 9.40 -2.42
N THR A 736 -8.75 10.26 -1.73
CA THR A 736 -8.74 11.69 -2.06
C THR A 736 -7.37 12.26 -1.73
N HIS A 737 -6.70 12.85 -2.72
CA HIS A 737 -5.40 13.49 -2.54
C HIS A 737 -5.56 14.83 -1.81
N VAL A 738 -4.48 15.26 -1.15
CA VAL A 738 -4.52 16.48 -0.34
C VAL A 738 -3.64 17.59 -0.90
N ALA A 739 -2.69 17.26 -1.77
CA ALA A 739 -1.90 18.23 -2.50
C ALA A 739 -1.65 17.80 -3.95
N GLY A 740 -1.64 18.78 -4.86
CA GLY A 740 -1.04 18.64 -6.19
C GLY A 740 0.49 18.78 -6.13
N ARG A 741 1.17 18.58 -7.26
CA ARG A 741 2.65 18.51 -7.35
C ARG A 741 3.36 19.83 -7.04
N ASP A 742 2.65 20.93 -7.14
CA ASP A 742 3.11 22.26 -6.77
C ASP A 742 2.96 22.58 -5.27
N GLY A 743 2.42 21.62 -4.50
CA GLY A 743 2.15 21.70 -3.07
C GLY A 743 0.94 22.55 -2.68
N GLU A 744 0.10 22.97 -3.63
CA GLU A 744 -1.21 23.56 -3.34
C GLU A 744 -2.16 22.52 -2.75
N ALA A 745 -3.04 22.99 -1.86
CA ALA A 745 -4.01 22.12 -1.20
C ALA A 745 -5.17 21.80 -2.15
N GLY A 746 -5.51 20.53 -2.27
CA GLY A 746 -6.44 20.04 -3.29
C GLY A 746 -5.90 18.77 -3.92
N GLY A 747 -6.64 18.19 -4.84
CA GLY A 747 -6.22 17.01 -5.57
C GLY A 747 -7.38 16.11 -5.98
N PRO A 748 -7.14 15.16 -6.88
CA PRO A 748 -8.15 14.26 -7.41
C PRO A 748 -8.75 13.34 -6.34
N ASP A 749 -10.07 13.13 -6.46
CA ASP A 749 -10.82 12.22 -5.61
C ASP A 749 -10.87 10.79 -6.19
N PHE A 750 -9.73 10.08 -6.17
CA PHE A 750 -9.66 8.69 -6.64
C PHE A 750 -10.50 7.73 -5.78
N GLU A 751 -10.70 8.04 -4.50
CA GLU A 751 -11.63 7.31 -3.63
C GLU A 751 -13.07 7.45 -4.12
N GLY A 752 -13.49 8.68 -4.43
CA GLY A 752 -14.80 8.93 -5.03
C GLY A 752 -14.96 8.28 -6.40
N ALA A 753 -13.93 8.35 -7.24
CA ALA A 753 -13.90 7.71 -8.56
C ALA A 753 -14.13 6.19 -8.49
N MET A 754 -13.57 5.54 -7.48
CA MET A 754 -13.81 4.11 -7.21
C MET A 754 -15.29 3.82 -6.92
N LEU A 755 -16.00 4.70 -6.21
CA LEU A 755 -17.44 4.54 -5.97
C LEU A 755 -18.26 4.76 -7.25
N ASP A 756 -17.92 5.78 -8.03
CA ASP A 756 -18.53 6.01 -9.34
C ASP A 756 -18.32 4.81 -10.28
N LEU A 757 -17.13 4.18 -10.24
CA LEU A 757 -16.85 2.97 -11.00
C LEU A 757 -17.76 1.81 -10.59
N LEU A 758 -17.99 1.59 -9.29
CA LEU A 758 -18.91 0.54 -8.83
C LEU A 758 -20.34 0.76 -9.35
N GLU A 759 -20.82 2.00 -9.34
CA GLU A 759 -22.13 2.37 -9.88
C GLU A 759 -22.17 2.18 -11.41
N HIS A 760 -21.10 2.60 -12.12
CA HIS A 760 -20.94 2.41 -13.56
C HIS A 760 -20.99 0.94 -13.95
N LEU A 761 -20.28 0.08 -13.21
CA LEU A 761 -20.23 -1.36 -13.47
C LEU A 761 -21.61 -2.01 -13.37
N ASP A 762 -22.40 -1.65 -12.34
CA ASP A 762 -23.75 -2.17 -12.16
C ASP A 762 -24.74 -1.73 -13.24
N ALA A 763 -24.52 -0.54 -13.81
CA ALA A 763 -25.37 0.02 -14.85
C ALA A 763 -25.08 -0.60 -16.24
N HIS A 764 -23.81 -0.87 -16.55
CA HIS A 764 -23.37 -1.23 -17.90
C HIS A 764 -23.04 -2.71 -18.07
N TYR A 765 -22.74 -3.44 -16.98
CA TYR A 765 -22.36 -4.84 -17.04
C TYR A 765 -23.32 -5.74 -16.27
N ARG A 766 -23.26 -7.04 -16.55
CA ARG A 766 -24.12 -8.05 -15.90
C ARG A 766 -23.53 -8.46 -14.56
N THR A 767 -23.40 -7.52 -13.64
CA THR A 767 -22.98 -7.77 -12.26
C THR A 767 -24.09 -8.49 -11.48
N ARG A 768 -23.71 -9.37 -10.55
CA ARG A 768 -24.64 -9.94 -9.57
C ARG A 768 -25.07 -8.87 -8.59
N ARG A 769 -26.36 -8.89 -8.21
CA ARG A 769 -26.93 -7.93 -7.27
C ARG A 769 -26.78 -8.43 -5.84
N PRO A 770 -26.66 -7.54 -4.85
CA PRO A 770 -26.66 -7.95 -3.46
C PRO A 770 -27.90 -8.75 -3.10
N GLU A 771 -27.72 -9.86 -2.41
CA GLU A 771 -28.83 -10.72 -1.99
C GLU A 771 -28.54 -11.41 -0.65
N THR A 772 -29.60 -11.85 0.03
CA THR A 772 -29.46 -12.64 1.26
C THR A 772 -29.60 -14.11 0.92
N VAL A 773 -28.54 -14.86 1.18
CA VAL A 773 -28.47 -16.30 0.97
C VAL A 773 -28.39 -17.04 2.30
N THR A 774 -28.84 -18.30 2.29
CA THR A 774 -28.61 -19.20 3.42
C THR A 774 -27.27 -19.89 3.24
N ILE A 775 -26.30 -19.58 4.10
CA ILE A 775 -25.03 -20.31 4.17
C ILE A 775 -24.94 -21.10 5.47
N ARG A 776 -23.96 -21.99 5.58
CA ARG A 776 -23.58 -22.51 6.90
C ARG A 776 -22.58 -21.55 7.53
N ARG A 777 -22.80 -21.24 8.80
CA ARG A 777 -21.82 -20.53 9.62
C ARG A 777 -20.50 -21.28 9.58
#